data_AF-A0A4Z1J9N7-F1
#
_entry.id   AF-A0A4Z1J9N7-F1
#
_cell.length_a   1.000
_cell.length_b   1.000
_cell.length_c   1.000
_cell.angle_alpha   90.00
_cell.angle_beta   90.00
_cell.angle_gamma   90.00
#
_symmetry.space_group_name_H-M   'P 1'
#
loop_
_entity.id
_entity.type
_entity.pdbx_description
1 polymer ?
#
loop_
_entity_poly.entity_id
_entity_poly.type
_entity_poly.pdbx_seq_one_letter_code
_entity_poly.pdbx_strand_id
1 'polypeptide(L)'
;MLRNDLRQSRNVPKYGAWSENPQISGLTPLAPLFPKAHMDPEEIVLRNRIEDFQREQFDGFTARELADMDVITDRHLKDSTLDNPVMPLFQQERWEIQPHQPDLTRDHMYPLIIDGVQRGDWSMHNPLVYEKLKPVLQLASRTIMSMYTLPWFAALIFGERVPIDPARIRPKDEVPDNLVSFLPYNITDYSLVRKRMEEVFDDLEKNWNCKFGFMSPDEDPRGPEYPIDPEDTLPDSVYGLTVTNYQYMEYHEAENKEWQIYVWLAYSRLQSLFRNDLSTSERKMVEWATAITLVHEIIHAINFVCPRTDGTRVENPDDENPPWFFDEEPLAEAGFSFEVALNGGTVRSFTTVKGMPYGHWFETIWPSVESQDLCGSKSITLRNPGPFDYQEKFPILASFYEDMQQKEFWDYMVHRFGHKLFHFRSINHGVRLNFDIYTKNRTPIKFRDVSTIRIGVDHKLGHDNQILRERWESVHAILGAQAESEERKIAQSFGMSLLQSSKIESSFWTHEETQRRGVAAIFDHLSKQGVSEEERLSGFTHLIGFMWTIVQNHKNKIDALLKSGQADVPQIQIPTEERRRALLAWNRGTSIFVKQCSQEFPNASEDHRFQISTLGLSLEILRLQLFSPNLQTETIKSGPDFTELALLIHLQDSFLKGDRALCRDSVKKIREIEGYSLFAFLCTSWIDTVIYEGSETDLERIKSVRGFEEMGKWWRELWGKSSGGEWEEMFRIWDGVREEAEKTLRRSHHM
;
A
#
# COMPACT_ATOMS: atom_id res chain seq x y z
N MET A 1 16.82 -32.66 -24.12
CA MET A 1 15.50 -32.03 -24.26
C MET A 1 14.82 -32.04 -22.90
N LEU A 2 15.02 -31.01 -22.11
CA LEU A 2 14.27 -30.69 -20.88
C LEU A 2 14.37 -29.16 -20.79
N ARG A 3 13.31 -28.46 -21.24
CA ARG A 3 13.21 -27.00 -21.10
C ARG A 3 12.84 -26.71 -19.64
N ASN A 4 13.73 -25.99 -18.95
CA ASN A 4 13.37 -25.25 -17.74
C ASN A 4 12.38 -24.15 -18.16
N ASP A 5 11.10 -24.37 -17.92
CA ASP A 5 10.07 -23.36 -18.10
C ASP A 5 10.04 -22.49 -16.84
N LEU A 6 10.68 -21.31 -16.91
CA LEU A 6 10.52 -20.23 -15.94
C LEU A 6 9.06 -19.78 -16.02
N ARG A 7 8.19 -20.31 -15.15
CA ARG A 7 6.75 -20.00 -15.16
C ARG A 7 6.57 -18.48 -15.12
N GLN A 8 6.12 -17.91 -16.24
CA GLN A 8 5.60 -16.54 -16.30
C GLN A 8 4.56 -16.34 -15.19
N SER A 9 4.54 -15.15 -14.57
CA SER A 9 3.48 -14.80 -13.61
C SER A 9 2.11 -15.03 -14.25
N ARG A 10 1.16 -15.60 -13.49
CA ARG A 10 -0.22 -15.85 -13.94
C ARG A 10 -0.94 -14.57 -14.39
N ASN A 11 -0.41 -13.42 -14.03
CA ASN A 11 -0.91 -12.09 -14.38
C ASN A 11 -0.63 -11.72 -15.85
N VAL A 12 0.44 -12.25 -16.47
CA VAL A 12 0.89 -11.86 -17.83
C VAL A 12 -0.14 -12.18 -18.93
N PRO A 13 -0.74 -13.39 -18.99
CA PRO A 13 -1.71 -13.73 -20.03
C PRO A 13 -3.13 -13.20 -19.74
N LYS A 14 -3.38 -12.70 -18.53
CA LYS A 14 -4.73 -12.57 -17.96
C LYS A 14 -5.46 -11.27 -18.31
N TYR A 15 -4.75 -10.16 -18.44
CA TYR A 15 -5.40 -8.83 -18.44
C TYR A 15 -5.68 -8.24 -19.83
N GLY A 16 -5.58 -9.02 -20.93
CA GLY A 16 -6.07 -8.65 -22.28
C GLY A 16 -5.31 -7.53 -23.00
N ALA A 17 -5.16 -7.59 -24.34
CA ALA A 17 -4.10 -6.90 -25.10
C ALA A 17 -4.10 -5.36 -25.14
N TRP A 18 -2.88 -4.80 -25.13
CA TRP A 18 -2.51 -3.48 -25.65
C TRP A 18 -2.28 -3.58 -27.19
N SER A 19 -2.84 -2.66 -27.99
CA SER A 19 -2.54 -2.59 -29.43
C SER A 19 -1.10 -2.07 -29.62
N GLU A 20 -0.16 -2.75 -30.29
CA GLU A 20 -0.22 -3.52 -31.55
C GLU A 20 0.25 -5.00 -31.43
N ASN A 21 0.41 -5.54 -30.22
CA ASN A 21 0.77 -6.95 -30.01
C ASN A 21 -0.26 -7.65 -29.11
N PRO A 22 -1.06 -8.60 -29.64
CA PRO A 22 -2.23 -9.19 -28.96
C PRO A 22 -1.93 -10.03 -27.70
N GLN A 23 -0.71 -10.03 -27.17
CA GLN A 23 -0.27 -10.89 -26.05
C GLN A 23 0.15 -10.18 -24.76
N ILE A 24 0.17 -8.84 -24.68
CA ILE A 24 0.59 -8.12 -23.45
C ILE A 24 -0.47 -7.11 -23.05
N SER A 25 -0.87 -7.12 -21.78
CA SER A 25 -2.09 -6.42 -21.38
C SER A 25 -2.01 -4.93 -21.11
N GLY A 26 -0.85 -4.29 -21.27
CA GLY A 26 -0.60 -2.92 -20.83
C GLY A 26 -0.64 -2.74 -19.30
N LEU A 27 -1.47 -3.49 -18.58
CA LEU A 27 -1.63 -3.45 -17.13
C LEU A 27 -0.71 -4.41 -16.39
N THR A 28 -0.16 -5.43 -17.05
CA THR A 28 0.74 -6.40 -16.40
C THR A 28 1.95 -5.69 -15.76
N PRO A 29 2.30 -6.02 -14.50
CA PRO A 29 3.53 -5.53 -13.88
C PRO A 29 4.73 -5.80 -14.77
N LEU A 30 5.42 -4.75 -15.21
CA LEU A 30 6.61 -4.91 -16.02
C LEU A 30 7.75 -5.43 -15.15
N ALA A 31 8.50 -6.40 -15.68
CA ALA A 31 9.71 -6.85 -15.03
C ALA A 31 10.65 -5.66 -14.77
N PRO A 32 11.36 -5.64 -13.63
CA PRO A 32 12.38 -4.63 -13.40
C PRO A 32 13.44 -4.73 -14.50
N LEU A 33 13.77 -3.60 -15.13
CA LEU A 33 14.90 -3.57 -16.06
C LEU A 33 16.18 -3.75 -15.27
N PHE A 34 16.88 -4.84 -15.55
CA PHE A 34 18.28 -4.97 -15.17
C PHE A 34 19.09 -3.94 -16.00
N PRO A 35 20.03 -3.17 -15.41
CA PRO A 35 20.81 -2.22 -16.18
C PRO A 35 21.66 -2.97 -17.22
N LYS A 36 21.25 -2.91 -18.49
CA LYS A 36 22.02 -3.36 -19.65
C LYS A 36 22.76 -2.16 -20.23
N ALA A 37 24.03 -2.34 -20.61
CA ALA A 37 24.86 -1.27 -21.16
C ALA A 37 24.24 -0.63 -22.42
N HIS A 38 23.53 -1.43 -23.23
CA HIS A 38 22.70 -0.98 -24.34
C HIS A 38 21.33 -1.65 -24.22
N MET A 39 20.29 -0.85 -24.05
CA MET A 39 18.91 -1.27 -24.24
C MET A 39 18.46 -0.77 -25.62
N ASP A 40 17.67 -1.58 -26.31
CA ASP A 40 17.09 -1.18 -27.58
C ASP A 40 16.23 0.08 -27.36
N PRO A 41 16.48 1.19 -28.07
CA PRO A 41 15.65 2.38 -27.97
C PRO A 41 14.16 2.09 -28.19
N GLU A 42 13.81 1.13 -29.05
CA GLU A 42 12.42 0.73 -29.28
C GLU A 42 11.79 0.05 -28.05
N GLU A 43 12.57 -0.79 -27.34
CA GLU A 43 12.15 -1.43 -26.08
C GLU A 43 11.91 -0.39 -24.96
N ILE A 44 12.77 0.63 -24.86
CA ILE A 44 12.62 1.73 -23.89
C ILE A 44 11.37 2.56 -24.21
N VAL A 45 11.17 2.91 -25.48
CA VAL A 45 9.99 3.69 -25.92
C VAL A 45 8.71 2.92 -25.64
N LEU A 46 8.65 1.62 -25.99
CA LEU A 46 7.51 0.77 -25.71
C LEU A 46 7.25 0.66 -24.21
N ARG A 47 8.29 0.45 -23.40
CA ARG A 47 8.18 0.37 -21.94
C ARG A 47 7.63 1.65 -21.33
N ASN A 48 8.16 2.81 -21.72
CA ASN A 48 7.69 4.09 -21.23
C ASN A 48 6.21 4.30 -21.58
N ARG A 49 5.80 3.97 -22.81
CA ARG A 49 4.39 4.03 -23.22
C ARG A 49 3.49 3.13 -22.37
N ILE A 50 3.96 1.93 -22.01
CA ILE A 50 3.21 1.02 -21.13
C ILE A 50 3.13 1.59 -19.71
N GLU A 51 4.25 2.05 -19.14
CA GLU A 51 4.23 2.63 -17.78
C GLU A 51 3.40 3.92 -17.72
N ASP A 52 3.40 4.75 -18.76
CA ASP A 52 2.56 5.95 -18.85
C ASP A 52 1.08 5.59 -18.89
N PHE A 53 0.70 4.60 -19.71
CA PHE A 53 -0.65 4.03 -19.69
C PHE A 53 -1.03 3.50 -18.30
N GLN A 54 -0.12 2.79 -17.61
CA GLN A 54 -0.38 2.31 -16.24
C GLN A 54 -0.61 3.46 -15.27
N ARG A 55 0.19 4.54 -15.36
CA ARG A 55 0.04 5.72 -14.50
C ARG A 55 -1.27 6.46 -14.75
N GLU A 56 -1.75 6.49 -16.00
CA GLU A 56 -3.08 7.01 -16.33
C GLU A 56 -4.20 6.14 -15.72
N GLN A 57 -4.03 4.82 -15.71
CA GLN A 57 -5.04 3.90 -15.17
C GLN A 57 -5.01 3.77 -13.65
N PHE A 58 -3.87 4.02 -12.98
CA PHE A 58 -3.69 3.81 -11.55
C PHE A 58 -3.31 5.09 -10.79
N ASP A 59 -3.90 6.23 -11.16
CA ASP A 59 -3.73 7.51 -10.45
C ASP A 59 -2.25 7.84 -10.13
N GLY A 60 -1.38 7.63 -11.12
CA GLY A 60 0.06 7.90 -11.04
C GLY A 60 0.94 6.71 -10.65
N PHE A 61 0.37 5.55 -10.28
CA PHE A 61 1.12 4.32 -10.00
C PHE A 61 1.41 3.49 -11.25
N THR A 62 2.53 2.77 -11.27
CA THR A 62 2.72 1.66 -12.21
C THR A 62 2.24 0.36 -11.60
N ALA A 63 1.85 -0.62 -12.43
CA ALA A 63 1.46 -1.94 -11.96
C ALA A 63 2.60 -2.66 -11.22
N ARG A 64 3.85 -2.37 -11.59
CA ARG A 64 5.03 -2.85 -10.86
C ARG A 64 5.11 -2.28 -9.45
N GLU A 65 4.94 -0.98 -9.27
CA GLU A 65 4.94 -0.37 -7.92
C GLU A 65 3.86 -0.99 -7.03
N LEU A 66 2.66 -1.22 -7.58
CA LEU A 66 1.57 -1.89 -6.86
C LEU A 66 1.92 -3.35 -6.53
N ALA A 67 2.60 -4.07 -7.43
CA ALA A 67 3.08 -5.42 -7.15
C ALA A 67 4.17 -5.45 -6.08
N ASP A 68 5.15 -4.53 -6.14
CA ASP A 68 6.23 -4.39 -5.17
C ASP A 68 5.69 -4.07 -3.75
N MET A 69 4.50 -3.47 -3.67
CA MET A 69 3.80 -3.20 -2.41
C MET A 69 2.93 -4.37 -1.90
N ASP A 70 2.87 -5.54 -2.58
CA ASP A 70 1.91 -6.64 -2.28
C ASP A 70 0.43 -6.21 -2.38
N VAL A 71 0.13 -5.24 -3.25
CA VAL A 71 -1.24 -4.86 -3.63
C VAL A 71 -1.76 -5.80 -4.72
N ILE A 72 -0.97 -5.95 -5.78
CA ILE A 72 -1.23 -6.91 -6.86
C ILE A 72 -0.28 -8.09 -6.66
N THR A 73 -0.82 -9.25 -6.32
CA THR A 73 0.01 -10.38 -5.92
C THR A 73 -0.52 -11.70 -6.48
N ASP A 74 0.41 -12.58 -6.86
CA ASP A 74 0.13 -13.98 -7.19
C ASP A 74 0.38 -14.92 -6.00
N ARG A 75 0.79 -14.36 -4.86
CA ARG A 75 0.96 -15.04 -3.59
C ARG A 75 -0.33 -15.71 -3.14
N HIS A 76 -0.20 -16.97 -2.71
CA HIS A 76 -1.33 -17.69 -2.13
C HIS A 76 -1.66 -17.12 -0.76
N LEU A 77 -2.87 -16.57 -0.62
CA LEU A 77 -3.41 -16.06 0.65
C LEU A 77 -3.93 -17.22 1.50
N LYS A 78 -3.97 -17.07 2.82
CA LYS A 78 -4.53 -18.09 3.73
C LYS A 78 -6.00 -18.37 3.43
N ASP A 79 -6.42 -19.61 3.58
CA ASP A 79 -7.84 -19.98 3.47
C ASP A 79 -8.69 -19.24 4.51
N SER A 80 -9.98 -19.10 4.22
CA SER A 80 -10.90 -18.45 5.16
C SER A 80 -11.09 -19.31 6.40
N THR A 81 -11.01 -18.71 7.59
CA THR A 81 -11.35 -19.35 8.87
C THR A 81 -12.74 -18.92 9.37
N LEU A 82 -13.48 -18.14 8.57
CA LEU A 82 -14.84 -17.73 8.90
C LEU A 82 -15.81 -18.91 8.88
N ASP A 83 -16.34 -19.24 10.04
CA ASP A 83 -17.31 -20.30 10.28
C ASP A 83 -18.67 -19.77 10.75
N ASN A 84 -18.86 -18.44 10.76
CA ASN A 84 -20.10 -17.83 11.22
C ASN A 84 -21.29 -18.18 10.30
N PRO A 85 -22.49 -18.29 10.86
CA PRO A 85 -23.70 -18.49 10.07
C PRO A 85 -24.01 -17.25 9.24
N VAL A 86 -24.70 -17.48 8.11
CA VAL A 86 -25.38 -16.42 7.35
C VAL A 86 -26.60 -15.97 8.14
N MET A 87 -26.76 -14.66 8.32
CA MET A 87 -27.87 -14.11 9.11
C MET A 87 -29.25 -14.37 8.46
N PRO A 88 -30.34 -14.40 9.25
CA PRO A 88 -31.67 -14.75 8.73
C PRO A 88 -32.16 -13.86 7.57
N LEU A 89 -31.84 -12.56 7.59
CA LEU A 89 -32.14 -11.64 6.49
C LEU A 89 -31.55 -12.07 5.14
N PHE A 90 -30.39 -12.74 5.11
CA PHE A 90 -29.72 -13.15 3.86
C PHE A 90 -30.02 -14.59 3.44
N GLN A 91 -30.94 -15.27 4.12
CA GLN A 91 -31.29 -16.65 3.80
C GLN A 91 -31.87 -16.77 2.40
N GLN A 92 -31.64 -17.92 1.77
CA GLN A 92 -31.91 -18.17 0.36
C GLN A 92 -33.38 -17.91 -0.01
N GLU A 93 -34.31 -18.17 0.91
CA GLU A 93 -35.76 -18.02 0.71
C GLU A 93 -36.20 -16.56 0.52
N ARG A 94 -35.36 -15.59 0.91
CA ARG A 94 -35.61 -14.15 0.71
C ARG A 94 -35.06 -13.63 -0.61
N TRP A 95 -34.40 -14.47 -1.40
CA TRP A 95 -33.91 -14.12 -2.73
C TRP A 95 -34.94 -14.45 -3.80
N GLU A 96 -34.96 -13.66 -4.87
CA GLU A 96 -35.88 -13.84 -5.97
C GLU A 96 -35.69 -15.20 -6.69
N ILE A 97 -36.83 -15.85 -6.96
CA ILE A 97 -36.97 -17.00 -7.88
C ILE A 97 -37.61 -16.54 -9.20
N GLN A 98 -38.38 -15.47 -9.13
CA GLN A 98 -39.05 -14.80 -10.24
C GLN A 98 -39.08 -13.28 -9.92
N PRO A 99 -39.24 -12.43 -10.94
CA PRO A 99 -39.36 -10.99 -10.75
C PRO A 99 -40.51 -10.63 -9.80
N HIS A 100 -40.35 -9.53 -9.06
CA HIS A 100 -41.29 -9.09 -8.02
C HIS A 100 -42.51 -8.34 -8.57
N GLN A 101 -43.28 -8.98 -9.44
CA GLN A 101 -44.56 -8.46 -9.92
C GLN A 101 -45.68 -8.72 -8.90
N PRO A 102 -46.69 -7.83 -8.75
CA PRO A 102 -46.88 -6.57 -9.48
C PRO A 102 -46.21 -5.34 -8.81
N ASP A 103 -45.45 -5.52 -7.73
CA ASP A 103 -44.78 -4.43 -7.02
C ASP A 103 -43.80 -3.66 -7.91
N LEU A 104 -43.16 -4.38 -8.84
CA LEU A 104 -42.24 -3.88 -9.86
C LEU A 104 -42.65 -4.43 -11.24
N THR A 105 -42.15 -3.83 -12.31
CA THR A 105 -42.61 -4.14 -13.68
C THR A 105 -41.67 -5.04 -14.46
N ARG A 106 -40.39 -5.18 -14.05
CA ARG A 106 -39.45 -6.15 -14.66
C ARG A 106 -40.09 -7.54 -14.73
N ASP A 107 -39.95 -8.20 -15.87
CA ASP A 107 -40.68 -9.42 -16.23
C ASP A 107 -39.79 -10.64 -16.49
N HIS A 108 -38.47 -10.52 -16.31
CA HIS A 108 -37.53 -11.60 -16.56
C HIS A 108 -36.41 -11.69 -15.52
N MET A 109 -35.84 -12.89 -15.39
CA MET A 109 -34.60 -13.17 -14.65
C MET A 109 -33.39 -13.04 -15.58
N TYR A 110 -32.23 -12.73 -15.01
CA TYR A 110 -30.99 -12.60 -15.79
C TYR A 110 -30.34 -13.96 -16.05
N PRO A 111 -29.96 -14.30 -17.28
CA PRO A 111 -29.31 -15.58 -17.57
C PRO A 111 -27.88 -15.63 -17.00
N LEU A 112 -27.54 -16.74 -16.35
CA LEU A 112 -26.16 -17.03 -15.95
C LEU A 112 -25.42 -17.66 -17.13
N ILE A 113 -24.44 -16.95 -17.68
CA ILE A 113 -23.60 -17.44 -18.78
C ILE A 113 -22.19 -17.72 -18.27
N ILE A 114 -21.73 -18.96 -18.40
CA ILE A 114 -20.38 -19.41 -18.04
C ILE A 114 -19.76 -20.05 -19.28
N ASP A 115 -18.59 -19.54 -19.70
CA ASP A 115 -17.86 -20.01 -20.89
C ASP A 115 -18.74 -20.06 -22.15
N GLY A 116 -19.62 -19.06 -22.33
CA GLY A 116 -20.54 -18.97 -23.46
C GLY A 116 -21.75 -19.91 -23.40
N VAL A 117 -21.92 -20.66 -22.31
CA VAL A 117 -23.03 -21.60 -22.11
C VAL A 117 -23.95 -21.07 -21.02
N GLN A 118 -25.26 -21.02 -21.29
CA GLN A 118 -26.26 -20.69 -20.27
C GLN A 118 -26.36 -21.83 -19.24
N ARG A 119 -26.25 -21.48 -17.96
CA ARG A 119 -26.24 -22.40 -16.81
C ARG A 119 -27.35 -22.06 -15.81
N GLY A 120 -28.54 -21.80 -16.34
CA GLY A 120 -29.69 -21.28 -15.58
C GLY A 120 -29.65 -19.76 -15.48
N ASP A 121 -30.23 -19.24 -14.40
CA ASP A 121 -30.33 -17.80 -14.16
C ASP A 121 -29.48 -17.37 -12.97
N TRP A 122 -29.18 -16.08 -12.90
CA TRP A 122 -28.67 -15.39 -11.73
C TRP A 122 -29.75 -15.37 -10.66
N SER A 123 -29.74 -16.41 -9.82
CA SER A 123 -30.58 -16.55 -8.65
C SER A 123 -29.82 -17.29 -7.58
N MET A 124 -30.06 -16.96 -6.31
CA MET A 124 -29.53 -17.72 -5.18
C MET A 124 -30.07 -19.15 -5.10
N HIS A 125 -31.11 -19.47 -5.87
CA HIS A 125 -31.62 -20.83 -6.06
C HIS A 125 -30.83 -21.66 -7.08
N ASN A 126 -29.93 -21.01 -7.82
CA ASN A 126 -28.95 -21.70 -8.64
C ASN A 126 -27.75 -22.15 -7.78
N PRO A 127 -27.45 -23.45 -7.66
CA PRO A 127 -26.36 -23.94 -6.81
C PRO A 127 -24.99 -23.34 -7.15
N LEU A 128 -24.76 -23.01 -8.43
CA LEU A 128 -23.52 -22.40 -8.89
C LEU A 128 -23.35 -20.97 -8.35
N VAL A 129 -24.45 -20.20 -8.30
CA VAL A 129 -24.45 -18.84 -7.74
C VAL A 129 -24.34 -18.90 -6.22
N TYR A 130 -25.11 -19.79 -5.58
CA TYR A 130 -25.08 -19.99 -4.13
C TYR A 130 -23.66 -20.31 -3.63
N GLU A 131 -22.93 -21.21 -4.31
CA GLU A 131 -21.56 -21.57 -3.94
C GLU A 131 -20.64 -20.33 -3.92
N LYS A 132 -20.79 -19.41 -4.89
CA LYS A 132 -19.96 -18.21 -4.98
C LYS A 132 -20.40 -17.11 -4.03
N LEU A 133 -21.69 -17.00 -3.73
CA LEU A 133 -22.21 -15.97 -2.84
C LEU A 133 -22.06 -16.33 -1.35
N LYS A 134 -22.03 -17.63 -0.99
CA LYS A 134 -21.96 -18.03 0.43
C LYS A 134 -20.83 -17.36 1.23
N PRO A 135 -19.56 -17.31 0.77
CA PRO A 135 -18.50 -16.60 1.49
C PRO A 135 -18.78 -15.10 1.64
N VAL A 136 -19.38 -14.49 0.63
CA VAL A 136 -19.81 -13.08 0.62
C VAL A 136 -20.84 -12.83 1.73
N LEU A 137 -21.88 -13.68 1.82
CA LEU A 137 -22.93 -13.55 2.82
C LEU A 137 -22.39 -13.76 4.24
N GLN A 138 -21.44 -14.68 4.42
CA GLN A 138 -20.79 -14.88 5.73
C GLN A 138 -20.03 -13.63 6.16
N LEU A 139 -19.27 -13.02 5.24
CA LEU A 139 -18.53 -11.80 5.52
C LEU A 139 -19.46 -10.61 5.79
N ALA A 140 -20.49 -10.42 4.98
CA ALA A 140 -21.51 -9.38 5.19
C ALA A 140 -22.23 -9.55 6.54
N SER A 141 -22.64 -10.78 6.87
CA SER A 141 -23.23 -11.10 8.17
C SER A 141 -22.28 -10.77 9.32
N ARG A 142 -20.98 -11.08 9.18
CA ARG A 142 -19.98 -10.80 10.20
C ARG A 142 -19.81 -9.30 10.43
N THR A 143 -19.74 -8.52 9.36
CA THR A 143 -19.66 -7.05 9.41
C THR A 143 -20.91 -6.46 10.07
N ILE A 144 -22.10 -6.86 9.62
CA ILE A 144 -23.38 -6.36 10.14
C ILE A 144 -23.52 -6.63 11.63
N MET A 145 -23.19 -7.84 12.09
CA MET A 145 -23.31 -8.20 13.50
C MET A 145 -22.39 -7.40 14.44
N SER A 146 -21.43 -6.64 13.90
CA SER A 146 -20.53 -5.77 14.66
C SER A 146 -20.90 -4.29 14.64
N MET A 147 -21.84 -3.87 13.77
CA MET A 147 -22.16 -2.45 13.56
C MET A 147 -22.73 -1.75 14.80
N TYR A 148 -23.34 -2.48 15.74
CA TYR A 148 -23.86 -1.92 16.99
C TYR A 148 -22.78 -1.23 17.85
N THR A 149 -21.50 -1.47 17.55
CA THR A 149 -20.37 -0.81 18.22
C THR A 149 -20.02 0.55 17.62
N LEU A 150 -20.60 0.92 16.49
CA LEU A 150 -20.34 2.17 15.78
C LEU A 150 -21.23 3.31 16.31
N PRO A 151 -20.66 4.43 16.78
CA PRO A 151 -21.43 5.62 17.13
C PRO A 151 -22.30 6.15 15.97
N TRP A 152 -21.81 6.03 14.73
CA TRP A 152 -22.57 6.38 13.53
C TRP A 152 -23.86 5.55 13.41
N PHE A 153 -23.80 4.25 13.64
CA PHE A 153 -24.98 3.39 13.54
C PHE A 153 -25.96 3.65 14.69
N ALA A 154 -25.45 3.91 15.90
CA ALA A 154 -26.28 4.36 17.00
C ALA A 154 -26.98 5.71 16.70
N ALA A 155 -26.31 6.62 16.00
CA ALA A 155 -26.89 7.87 15.52
C ALA A 155 -28.00 7.63 14.48
N LEU A 156 -27.81 6.69 13.56
CA LEU A 156 -28.86 6.32 12.61
C LEU A 156 -30.13 5.81 13.31
N ILE A 157 -30.03 5.03 14.38
CA ILE A 157 -31.21 4.45 15.03
C ILE A 157 -31.78 5.27 16.20
N PHE A 158 -30.97 6.11 16.86
CA PHE A 158 -31.38 6.91 18.03
C PHE A 158 -31.17 8.43 17.90
N GLY A 159 -30.37 8.89 16.94
CA GLY A 159 -30.01 10.29 16.79
C GLY A 159 -31.22 11.20 16.56
N GLU A 160 -31.17 12.42 17.09
CA GLU A 160 -32.21 13.42 16.83
C GLU A 160 -32.21 13.80 15.35
N ARG A 161 -33.39 13.94 14.74
CA ARG A 161 -33.55 14.41 13.35
C ARG A 161 -33.82 15.90 13.36
N VAL A 162 -32.96 16.66 12.71
CA VAL A 162 -33.06 18.11 12.60
C VAL A 162 -33.21 18.54 11.15
N PRO A 163 -34.06 19.55 10.85
CA PRO A 163 -34.11 20.13 9.51
C PRO A 163 -32.75 20.71 9.10
N ILE A 164 -32.42 20.61 7.81
CA ILE A 164 -31.23 21.27 7.28
C ILE A 164 -31.39 22.79 7.34
N ASP A 165 -30.36 23.50 7.83
CA ASP A 165 -30.32 24.96 7.81
C ASP A 165 -30.44 25.48 6.38
N PRO A 166 -31.44 26.32 6.04
CA PRO A 166 -31.60 26.91 4.71
C PRO A 166 -30.36 27.66 4.21
N ALA A 167 -29.49 28.16 5.10
CA ALA A 167 -28.23 28.79 4.71
C ALA A 167 -27.26 27.81 4.01
N ARG A 168 -27.38 26.51 4.31
CA ARG A 168 -26.59 25.42 3.71
C ARG A 168 -27.11 24.97 2.34
N ILE A 169 -28.28 25.44 1.91
CA ILE A 169 -28.87 25.13 0.61
C ILE A 169 -28.46 26.20 -0.41
N ARG A 170 -28.18 25.82 -1.67
CA ARG A 170 -27.87 26.80 -2.72
C ARG A 170 -29.15 27.44 -3.26
N PRO A 171 -29.11 28.71 -3.69
CA PRO A 171 -30.31 29.42 -4.15
C PRO A 171 -31.03 28.82 -5.38
N LYS A 172 -30.36 27.97 -6.16
CA LYS A 172 -30.92 27.35 -7.37
C LYS A 172 -31.17 25.85 -7.22
N ASP A 173 -30.99 25.30 -6.03
CA ASP A 173 -31.25 23.89 -5.77
C ASP A 173 -32.75 23.70 -5.56
N GLU A 174 -33.33 22.68 -6.20
CA GLU A 174 -34.67 22.20 -5.91
C GLU A 174 -34.58 21.39 -4.61
N VAL A 175 -35.36 21.77 -3.59
CA VAL A 175 -35.27 21.17 -2.26
C VAL A 175 -36.20 19.96 -2.21
N PRO A 176 -35.68 18.75 -1.94
CA PRO A 176 -36.50 17.56 -1.73
C PRO A 176 -37.44 17.71 -0.53
N ASP A 177 -38.53 16.95 -0.55
CA ASP A 177 -39.41 16.86 0.59
C ASP A 177 -38.66 16.18 1.75
N ASN A 178 -38.90 16.65 2.98
CA ASN A 178 -38.35 16.04 4.20
C ASN A 178 -36.81 15.99 4.31
N LEU A 179 -36.14 17.10 3.94
CA LEU A 179 -34.69 17.25 4.05
C LEU A 179 -34.21 17.40 5.52
N VAL A 180 -33.68 16.33 6.11
CA VAL A 180 -33.20 16.30 7.50
C VAL A 180 -31.79 15.70 7.63
N SER A 181 -31.14 16.02 8.74
CA SER A 181 -29.91 15.39 9.22
C SER A 181 -30.16 14.66 10.54
N PHE A 182 -29.56 13.48 10.72
CA PHE A 182 -29.52 12.81 12.03
C PHE A 182 -28.23 13.15 12.76
N LEU A 183 -28.35 13.53 14.03
CA LEU A 183 -27.21 14.01 14.82
C LEU A 183 -26.42 12.88 15.49
N PRO A 184 -25.12 13.08 15.78
CA PRO A 184 -24.28 12.11 16.47
C PRO A 184 -24.88 11.64 17.79
N TYR A 185 -24.73 10.34 18.09
CA TYR A 185 -25.23 9.73 19.32
C TYR A 185 -24.07 9.18 20.15
N ASN A 186 -24.02 9.58 21.43
CA ASN A 186 -23.03 9.05 22.36
C ASN A 186 -23.52 7.75 22.99
N ILE A 187 -22.87 6.63 22.68
CA ILE A 187 -23.25 5.31 23.20
C ILE A 187 -22.88 5.22 24.67
N THR A 188 -23.90 5.17 25.54
CA THR A 188 -23.74 4.91 26.98
C THR A 188 -23.90 3.43 27.33
N ASP A 189 -24.64 2.68 26.51
CA ASP A 189 -24.90 1.25 26.69
C ASP A 189 -24.98 0.52 25.34
N TYR A 190 -23.96 -0.28 25.03
CA TYR A 190 -23.92 -1.08 23.80
C TYR A 190 -24.98 -2.18 23.76
N SER A 191 -25.50 -2.64 24.90
CA SER A 191 -26.55 -3.65 24.93
C SER A 191 -27.88 -3.10 24.43
N LEU A 192 -28.15 -1.82 24.71
CA LEU A 192 -29.31 -1.10 24.19
C LEU A 192 -29.24 -0.94 22.66
N VAL A 193 -28.07 -0.55 22.14
CA VAL A 193 -27.85 -0.42 20.69
C VAL A 193 -28.01 -1.78 20.00
N ARG A 194 -27.43 -2.84 20.58
CA ARG A 194 -27.58 -4.20 20.04
C ARG A 194 -29.05 -4.65 20.02
N LYS A 195 -29.79 -4.44 21.11
CA LYS A 195 -31.21 -4.79 21.17
C LYS A 195 -32.01 -4.04 20.10
N ARG A 196 -31.77 -2.73 19.93
CA ARG A 196 -32.45 -1.95 18.89
C ARG A 196 -32.07 -2.39 17.48
N MET A 197 -30.81 -2.77 17.26
CA MET A 197 -30.37 -3.39 16.00
C MET A 197 -31.17 -4.66 15.71
N GLU A 198 -31.33 -5.55 16.69
CA GLU A 198 -32.13 -6.77 16.54
C GLU A 198 -33.59 -6.47 16.17
N GLU A 199 -34.21 -5.45 16.80
CA GLU A 199 -35.57 -4.98 16.46
C GLU A 199 -35.65 -4.45 15.02
N VAL A 200 -34.67 -3.66 14.57
CA VAL A 200 -34.62 -3.13 13.20
C VAL A 200 -34.50 -4.25 12.17
N PHE A 201 -33.67 -5.26 12.44
CA PHE A 201 -33.58 -6.43 11.55
C PHE A 201 -34.87 -7.27 11.58
N ASP A 202 -35.54 -7.39 12.73
CA ASP A 202 -36.85 -8.04 12.80
C ASP A 202 -37.90 -7.29 11.97
N ASP A 203 -37.88 -5.95 12.00
CA ASP A 203 -38.75 -5.10 11.19
C ASP A 203 -38.47 -5.25 9.70
N LEU A 204 -37.20 -5.23 9.27
CA LEU A 204 -36.82 -5.49 7.88
C LEU A 204 -37.33 -6.85 7.41
N GLU A 205 -37.24 -7.87 8.27
CA GLU A 205 -37.58 -9.24 7.95
C GLU A 205 -39.07 -9.53 7.93
N LYS A 206 -39.84 -8.97 8.86
CA LYS A 206 -41.25 -9.32 9.10
C LYS A 206 -42.23 -8.23 8.69
N ASN A 207 -41.88 -6.96 8.86
CA ASN A 207 -42.79 -5.84 8.62
C ASN A 207 -42.60 -5.25 7.21
N TRP A 208 -41.36 -5.18 6.74
CA TRP A 208 -41.01 -4.68 5.40
C TRP A 208 -40.68 -5.77 4.39
N ASN A 209 -40.75 -7.05 4.81
CA ASN A 209 -40.51 -8.21 3.95
C ASN A 209 -39.33 -8.02 2.98
N CYS A 210 -38.19 -7.59 3.50
CA CYS A 210 -37.02 -7.22 2.69
C CYS A 210 -36.54 -8.42 1.86
N LYS A 211 -36.40 -8.21 0.55
CA LYS A 211 -36.07 -9.22 -0.46
C LYS A 211 -34.81 -8.85 -1.24
N PHE A 212 -34.16 -9.87 -1.78
CA PHE A 212 -32.90 -9.74 -2.48
C PHE A 212 -32.98 -10.25 -3.92
N GLY A 213 -32.22 -9.63 -4.81
CA GLY A 213 -32.08 -10.10 -6.19
C GLY A 213 -30.74 -9.76 -6.81
N PHE A 214 -30.59 -10.14 -8.08
CA PHE A 214 -29.47 -9.69 -8.90
C PHE A 214 -29.96 -8.64 -9.89
N MET A 215 -29.09 -7.71 -10.28
CA MET A 215 -29.37 -6.73 -11.34
C MET A 215 -28.31 -6.77 -12.43
N SER A 216 -28.70 -6.40 -13.65
CA SER A 216 -27.75 -6.08 -14.71
C SER A 216 -27.14 -4.71 -14.46
N PRO A 217 -25.85 -4.49 -14.77
CA PRO A 217 -25.29 -3.14 -14.78
C PRO A 217 -25.86 -2.27 -15.92
N ASP A 218 -26.56 -2.88 -16.88
CA ASP A 218 -27.05 -2.22 -18.10
C ASP A 218 -28.58 -1.99 -18.09
N GLU A 219 -29.28 -2.32 -17.00
CA GLU A 219 -30.72 -2.07 -16.85
C GLU A 219 -31.09 -1.75 -15.40
N ASP A 220 -32.18 -1.01 -15.20
CA ASP A 220 -32.75 -0.80 -13.88
C ASP A 220 -33.59 -2.02 -13.45
N PRO A 221 -33.32 -2.65 -12.30
CA PRO A 221 -34.00 -3.87 -11.89
C PRO A 221 -35.48 -3.67 -11.51
N ARG A 222 -35.96 -2.43 -11.40
CA ARG A 222 -37.38 -2.09 -11.20
C ARG A 222 -38.20 -2.30 -12.46
N GLY A 223 -37.64 -1.96 -13.62
CA GLY A 223 -38.24 -2.18 -14.93
C GLY A 223 -38.03 -1.05 -15.94
N PRO A 224 -38.60 -1.19 -17.16
CA PRO A 224 -38.24 -0.37 -18.33
C PRO A 224 -38.66 1.11 -18.25
N GLU A 225 -39.60 1.47 -17.36
CA GLU A 225 -40.04 2.85 -17.12
C GLU A 225 -39.02 3.69 -16.33
N TYR A 226 -37.96 3.06 -15.81
CA TYR A 226 -36.81 3.71 -15.20
C TYR A 226 -35.61 3.61 -16.15
N PRO A 227 -35.63 4.28 -17.32
CA PRO A 227 -34.50 4.22 -18.24
C PRO A 227 -33.27 4.84 -17.57
N ILE A 228 -32.14 4.15 -17.71
CA ILE A 228 -30.82 4.75 -17.46
C ILE A 228 -30.67 5.92 -18.44
N ASP A 229 -30.31 7.12 -17.96
CA ASP A 229 -30.16 8.30 -18.81
C ASP A 229 -29.11 8.02 -19.90
N PRO A 230 -29.41 8.21 -21.20
CA PRO A 230 -28.42 8.03 -22.27
C PRO A 230 -27.22 8.99 -22.18
N GLU A 231 -27.36 10.14 -21.52
CA GLU A 231 -26.26 11.08 -21.21
C GLU A 231 -25.51 10.71 -19.92
N ASP A 232 -26.07 9.84 -19.08
CA ASP A 232 -25.26 9.11 -18.10
C ASP A 232 -24.40 8.14 -18.90
N THR A 233 -23.24 8.61 -19.36
CA THR A 233 -22.09 7.75 -19.61
C THR A 233 -21.71 7.17 -18.25
N LEU A 234 -22.47 6.21 -17.75
CA LEU A 234 -22.32 5.61 -16.44
C LEU A 234 -20.85 5.22 -16.28
N PRO A 235 -20.10 5.83 -15.36
CA PRO A 235 -18.81 5.28 -15.00
C PRO A 235 -19.03 4.04 -14.13
N ASP A 236 -19.65 2.97 -14.65
CA ASP A 236 -19.77 1.65 -14.00
C ASP A 236 -20.03 1.70 -12.47
N SER A 237 -20.82 2.66 -11.98
CA SER A 237 -20.77 3.10 -10.57
C SER A 237 -21.83 2.49 -9.67
N VAL A 238 -22.90 1.89 -10.22
CA VAL A 238 -23.98 1.30 -9.43
C VAL A 238 -23.75 -0.19 -9.25
N TYR A 239 -23.19 -0.57 -8.10
CA TYR A 239 -22.90 -1.95 -7.74
C TYR A 239 -24.02 -2.64 -6.95
N GLY A 240 -24.95 -1.86 -6.42
CA GLY A 240 -26.16 -2.31 -5.76
C GLY A 240 -27.25 -1.24 -5.87
N LEU A 241 -28.48 -1.62 -5.57
CA LEU A 241 -29.62 -0.71 -5.52
C LEU A 241 -30.59 -1.15 -4.43
N THR A 242 -31.04 -0.21 -3.62
CA THR A 242 -32.06 -0.42 -2.59
C THR A 242 -33.23 0.53 -2.79
N VAL A 243 -34.44 -0.03 -2.89
CA VAL A 243 -35.68 0.75 -3.09
C VAL A 243 -36.82 0.17 -2.27
N THR A 244 -37.92 0.91 -2.20
CA THR A 244 -39.20 0.41 -1.68
C THR A 244 -40.19 0.16 -2.84
N ASN A 245 -41.35 -0.44 -2.57
CA ASN A 245 -42.45 -0.51 -3.53
C ASN A 245 -43.36 0.74 -3.50
N TYR A 246 -42.81 1.93 -3.22
CA TYR A 246 -43.56 3.18 -3.03
C TYR A 246 -44.57 3.45 -4.15
N GLN A 247 -44.17 3.37 -5.42
CA GLN A 247 -45.08 3.62 -6.54
C GLN A 247 -46.28 2.66 -6.57
N TYR A 248 -46.07 1.40 -6.22
CA TYR A 248 -47.17 0.44 -6.09
C TYR A 248 -48.07 0.80 -4.89
N MET A 249 -47.46 1.14 -3.75
CA MET A 249 -48.16 1.56 -2.53
C MET A 249 -48.97 2.85 -2.70
N GLU A 250 -48.53 3.79 -3.53
CA GLU A 250 -49.21 5.06 -3.75
C GLU A 250 -50.23 4.96 -4.89
N TYR A 251 -49.84 4.42 -6.05
CA TYR A 251 -50.62 4.57 -7.29
C TYR A 251 -51.44 3.35 -7.70
N HIS A 252 -51.15 2.15 -7.18
CA HIS A 252 -51.88 0.94 -7.58
C HIS A 252 -53.21 0.80 -6.81
N GLU A 253 -54.30 0.40 -7.48
CA GLU A 253 -55.65 0.33 -6.88
C GLU A 253 -55.92 -0.93 -6.01
N ALA A 254 -54.89 -1.71 -5.68
CA ALA A 254 -55.08 -2.94 -4.90
C ALA A 254 -55.42 -2.62 -3.43
N GLU A 255 -56.33 -3.40 -2.83
CA GLU A 255 -56.83 -3.13 -1.46
C GLU A 255 -55.89 -3.66 -0.35
N ASN A 256 -55.10 -4.72 -0.61
CA ASN A 256 -54.23 -5.38 0.37
C ASN A 256 -52.74 -5.19 0.03
N LYS A 257 -52.31 -3.93 -0.16
CA LYS A 257 -50.91 -3.63 -0.46
C LYS A 257 -50.10 -3.61 0.83
N GLU A 258 -48.88 -4.14 0.77
CA GLU A 258 -47.95 -4.17 1.89
C GLU A 258 -46.64 -3.55 1.46
N TRP A 259 -46.03 -2.76 2.36
CA TRP A 259 -44.73 -2.16 2.11
C TRP A 259 -43.66 -3.24 1.98
N GLN A 260 -42.82 -3.10 0.96
CA GLN A 260 -41.70 -4.00 0.70
C GLN A 260 -40.43 -3.23 0.40
N ILE A 261 -39.29 -3.79 0.80
CA ILE A 261 -37.95 -3.32 0.46
C ILE A 261 -37.28 -4.33 -0.46
N TYR A 262 -36.62 -3.83 -1.50
CA TYR A 262 -35.88 -4.63 -2.45
C TYR A 262 -34.43 -4.17 -2.51
N VAL A 263 -33.51 -5.14 -2.41
CA VAL A 263 -32.07 -4.93 -2.51
C VAL A 263 -31.53 -5.77 -3.65
N TRP A 264 -30.96 -5.15 -4.68
CA TRP A 264 -30.27 -5.86 -5.75
C TRP A 264 -28.77 -5.69 -5.67
N LEU A 265 -28.06 -6.75 -6.01
CA LEU A 265 -26.63 -6.76 -6.21
C LEU A 265 -26.33 -6.89 -7.71
N ALA A 266 -25.49 -6.01 -8.25
CA ALA A 266 -25.06 -6.13 -9.64
C ALA A 266 -24.32 -7.46 -9.83
N TYR A 267 -24.81 -8.33 -10.72
CA TYR A 267 -24.19 -9.65 -10.91
C TYR A 267 -22.74 -9.54 -11.42
N SER A 268 -22.39 -8.43 -12.06
CA SER A 268 -21.03 -8.10 -12.53
C SER A 268 -20.00 -8.11 -11.39
N ARG A 269 -20.42 -7.83 -10.14
CA ARG A 269 -19.57 -7.92 -8.93
C ARG A 269 -19.15 -9.35 -8.64
N LEU A 270 -20.04 -10.32 -8.84
CA LEU A 270 -19.77 -11.73 -8.53
C LEU A 270 -19.28 -12.53 -9.74
N GLN A 271 -19.62 -12.10 -10.96
CA GLN A 271 -19.37 -12.85 -12.20
C GLN A 271 -17.91 -13.27 -12.37
N SER A 272 -16.97 -12.43 -11.92
CA SER A 272 -15.54 -12.74 -11.99
C SER A 272 -15.17 -14.01 -11.22
N LEU A 273 -15.90 -14.40 -10.17
CA LEU A 273 -15.62 -15.59 -9.36
C LEU A 273 -15.79 -16.92 -10.10
N PHE A 274 -16.50 -16.91 -11.23
CA PHE A 274 -16.64 -18.05 -12.13
C PHE A 274 -15.43 -18.27 -13.03
N ARG A 275 -14.48 -17.33 -13.06
CA ARG A 275 -13.22 -17.49 -13.79
C ARG A 275 -12.30 -18.48 -13.08
N ASN A 276 -11.64 -19.32 -13.89
CA ASN A 276 -10.69 -20.33 -13.42
C ASN A 276 -9.26 -19.79 -13.25
N ASP A 277 -9.01 -18.54 -13.64
CA ASP A 277 -7.70 -17.90 -13.64
C ASP A 277 -7.50 -16.88 -12.49
N LEU A 278 -8.45 -16.79 -11.55
CA LEU A 278 -8.30 -15.94 -10.36
C LEU A 278 -7.22 -16.48 -9.42
N SER A 279 -6.31 -15.61 -9.00
CA SER A 279 -5.47 -15.82 -7.82
C SER A 279 -6.35 -15.85 -6.56
N THR A 280 -5.81 -16.38 -5.46
CA THR A 280 -6.51 -16.35 -4.18
C THR A 280 -6.74 -14.92 -3.68
N SER A 281 -5.84 -13.98 -4.01
CA SER A 281 -5.99 -12.57 -3.66
C SER A 281 -7.16 -11.94 -4.39
N GLU A 282 -7.22 -12.10 -5.71
CA GLU A 282 -8.32 -11.56 -6.52
C GLU A 282 -9.67 -12.15 -6.11
N ARG A 283 -9.72 -13.45 -5.82
CA ARG A 283 -10.93 -14.12 -5.35
C ARG A 283 -11.45 -13.51 -4.04
N LYS A 284 -10.58 -13.41 -3.02
CA LYS A 284 -10.95 -12.84 -1.71
C LYS A 284 -11.29 -11.36 -1.79
N MET A 285 -10.60 -10.62 -2.65
CA MET A 285 -10.92 -9.23 -2.93
C MET A 285 -12.32 -9.09 -3.52
N VAL A 286 -12.67 -9.88 -4.53
CA VAL A 286 -14.02 -9.85 -5.13
C VAL A 286 -15.08 -10.24 -4.11
N GLU A 287 -14.83 -11.27 -3.31
CA GLU A 287 -15.74 -11.69 -2.23
C GLU A 287 -15.97 -10.54 -1.23
N TRP A 288 -14.90 -9.89 -0.77
CA TRP A 288 -14.99 -8.78 0.17
C TRP A 288 -15.67 -7.55 -0.43
N ALA A 289 -15.31 -7.18 -1.65
CA ALA A 289 -15.85 -6.01 -2.32
C ALA A 289 -17.36 -6.18 -2.59
N THR A 290 -17.80 -7.40 -2.87
CA THR A 290 -19.22 -7.74 -2.99
C THR A 290 -19.93 -7.69 -1.64
N ALA A 291 -19.27 -8.15 -0.57
CA ALA A 291 -19.84 -8.15 0.78
C ALA A 291 -20.06 -6.73 1.30
N ILE A 292 -19.09 -5.83 1.08
CA ILE A 292 -19.22 -4.42 1.47
C ILE A 292 -20.35 -3.72 0.69
N THR A 293 -20.49 -3.99 -0.61
CA THR A 293 -21.66 -3.48 -1.38
C THR A 293 -22.97 -3.97 -0.78
N LEU A 294 -23.08 -5.25 -0.40
CA LEU A 294 -24.30 -5.74 0.25
C LEU A 294 -24.56 -5.06 1.60
N VAL A 295 -23.51 -4.83 2.40
CA VAL A 295 -23.63 -4.11 3.68
C VAL A 295 -24.07 -2.66 3.44
N HIS A 296 -23.51 -1.98 2.43
CA HIS A 296 -23.88 -0.64 2.00
C HIS A 296 -25.38 -0.55 1.72
N GLU A 297 -25.90 -1.44 0.88
CA GLU A 297 -27.33 -1.47 0.53
C GLU A 297 -28.24 -1.74 1.74
N ILE A 298 -27.79 -2.57 2.69
CA ILE A 298 -28.55 -2.78 3.93
C ILE A 298 -28.66 -1.51 4.77
N ILE A 299 -27.68 -0.61 4.72
CA ILE A 299 -27.80 0.68 5.43
C ILE A 299 -28.91 1.53 4.82
N HIS A 300 -29.05 1.54 3.49
CA HIS A 300 -30.19 2.19 2.84
C HIS A 300 -31.52 1.55 3.24
N ALA A 301 -31.59 0.22 3.29
CA ALA A 301 -32.78 -0.47 3.79
C ALA A 301 -33.13 -0.07 5.24
N ILE A 302 -32.14 0.01 6.13
CA ILE A 302 -32.32 0.45 7.52
C ILE A 302 -32.80 1.91 7.58
N ASN A 303 -32.29 2.76 6.69
CA ASN A 303 -32.67 4.16 6.61
C ASN A 303 -34.16 4.35 6.26
N PHE A 304 -34.78 3.46 5.48
CA PHE A 304 -36.23 3.46 5.23
C PHE A 304 -37.06 3.06 6.46
N VAL A 305 -36.49 2.32 7.41
CA VAL A 305 -37.20 1.81 8.59
C VAL A 305 -37.02 2.70 9.82
N CYS A 306 -35.88 3.39 9.95
CA CYS A 306 -35.54 4.19 11.12
C CYS A 306 -35.93 5.68 10.95
N PRO A 307 -36.29 6.40 12.04
CA PRO A 307 -36.65 5.91 13.36
C PRO A 307 -38.17 5.72 13.42
N ARG A 308 -38.68 4.51 13.64
CA ARG A 308 -40.04 4.42 14.18
C ARG A 308 -40.13 3.60 15.45
N THR A 309 -40.42 4.35 16.51
CA THR A 309 -41.16 3.95 17.71
C THR A 309 -41.95 5.21 18.13
N ASP A 310 -43.28 5.14 18.10
CA ASP A 310 -44.27 5.92 18.90
C ASP A 310 -44.57 7.45 18.75
N GLY A 311 -44.11 8.17 17.71
CA GLY A 311 -44.91 9.25 17.09
C GLY A 311 -44.52 10.74 17.28
N THR A 312 -43.52 11.22 16.50
CA THR A 312 -43.38 12.66 16.15
C THR A 312 -42.99 12.88 14.68
N ARG A 313 -43.06 14.16 14.25
CA ARG A 313 -43.48 14.76 12.96
C ARG A 313 -42.75 14.46 11.64
N VAL A 314 -41.71 13.62 11.60
CA VAL A 314 -40.93 13.38 10.36
C VAL A 314 -41.28 11.99 9.81
N GLU A 315 -41.73 11.94 8.55
CA GLU A 315 -41.96 10.68 7.85
C GLU A 315 -40.61 10.01 7.53
N ASN A 316 -40.58 8.69 7.45
CA ASN A 316 -39.37 7.99 7.00
C ASN A 316 -39.10 8.40 5.54
N PRO A 317 -37.84 8.38 5.07
CA PRO A 317 -37.57 8.64 3.67
C PRO A 317 -38.28 7.57 2.83
N ASP A 318 -38.74 7.97 1.65
CA ASP A 318 -39.18 7.07 0.60
C ASP A 318 -38.06 6.96 -0.47
N ASP A 319 -38.29 6.13 -1.48
CA ASP A 319 -37.36 5.95 -2.60
C ASP A 319 -37.33 7.16 -3.56
N GLU A 320 -38.21 8.13 -3.38
CA GLU A 320 -38.26 9.37 -4.14
C GLU A 320 -37.44 10.50 -3.52
N ASN A 321 -37.04 10.38 -2.26
CA ASN A 321 -36.25 11.36 -1.53
C ASN A 321 -34.85 10.83 -1.21
N PRO A 322 -33.83 11.71 -1.13
CA PRO A 322 -32.51 11.27 -0.76
C PRO A 322 -32.48 10.70 0.67
N PRO A 323 -31.53 9.79 0.97
CA PRO A 323 -31.26 9.39 2.35
C PRO A 323 -31.02 10.61 3.25
N TRP A 324 -31.13 10.41 4.57
CA TRP A 324 -30.83 11.50 5.49
C TRP A 324 -29.35 11.83 5.54
N PHE A 325 -29.05 13.10 5.74
CA PHE A 325 -27.68 13.54 6.01
C PHE A 325 -27.24 13.08 7.39
N PHE A 326 -25.94 12.94 7.60
CA PHE A 326 -25.35 12.71 8.90
C PHE A 326 -24.67 13.98 9.41
N ASP A 327 -25.07 14.48 10.58
CA ASP A 327 -24.48 15.65 11.22
C ASP A 327 -24.29 16.85 10.25
N GLU A 328 -23.04 17.32 10.09
CA GLU A 328 -22.65 18.38 9.16
C GLU A 328 -22.23 17.85 7.77
N GLU A 329 -22.33 16.55 7.48
CA GLU A 329 -21.92 16.02 6.18
C GLU A 329 -22.66 16.71 5.03
N PRO A 330 -21.94 17.09 3.95
CA PRO A 330 -22.54 17.83 2.85
C PRO A 330 -23.27 16.98 1.81
N LEU A 331 -23.18 15.64 1.87
CA LEU A 331 -23.83 14.73 0.93
C LEU A 331 -24.77 13.75 1.65
N ALA A 332 -25.86 13.40 0.98
CA ALA A 332 -26.87 12.47 1.46
C ALA A 332 -26.68 11.10 0.81
N GLU A 333 -25.71 10.36 1.33
CA GLU A 333 -25.42 8.97 0.92
C GLU A 333 -25.07 8.16 2.19
N ALA A 334 -26.10 7.51 2.76
CA ALA A 334 -25.98 6.84 4.05
C ALA A 334 -25.07 5.60 3.99
N GLY A 335 -25.00 4.90 2.86
CA GLY A 335 -24.18 3.72 2.69
C GLY A 335 -22.69 4.06 2.72
N PHE A 336 -22.25 5.08 1.97
CA PHE A 336 -20.86 5.53 2.00
C PHE A 336 -20.49 6.24 3.31
N SER A 337 -21.42 7.02 3.89
CA SER A 337 -21.22 7.59 5.23
C SER A 337 -20.99 6.49 6.28
N PHE A 338 -21.73 5.38 6.20
CA PHE A 338 -21.49 4.20 7.02
C PHE A 338 -20.14 3.53 6.72
N GLU A 339 -19.78 3.36 5.45
CA GLU A 339 -18.47 2.80 5.08
C GLU A 339 -17.33 3.60 5.69
N VAL A 340 -17.43 4.93 5.72
CA VAL A 340 -16.42 5.79 6.34
C VAL A 340 -16.32 5.53 7.84
N ALA A 341 -17.45 5.38 8.53
CA ALA A 341 -17.47 5.02 9.94
C ALA A 341 -16.89 3.61 10.20
N LEU A 342 -17.13 2.65 9.30
CA LEU A 342 -16.67 1.27 9.40
C LEU A 342 -15.18 1.12 9.09
N ASN A 343 -14.73 1.76 8.02
CA ASN A 343 -13.45 1.51 7.36
C ASN A 343 -12.41 2.61 7.60
N GLY A 344 -12.86 3.82 7.96
CA GLY A 344 -12.03 5.03 8.02
C GLY A 344 -12.02 5.84 6.72
N GLY A 345 -12.85 5.46 5.75
CA GLY A 345 -12.96 6.04 4.40
C GLY A 345 -13.74 5.12 3.46
N THR A 346 -13.82 5.46 2.18
CA THR A 346 -14.56 4.72 1.14
C THR A 346 -13.62 3.87 0.28
N VAL A 347 -14.19 3.07 -0.62
CA VAL A 347 -13.45 2.13 -1.46
C VAL A 347 -13.81 2.36 -2.92
N ARG A 348 -12.80 2.32 -3.80
CA ARG A 348 -13.00 2.43 -5.25
C ARG A 348 -12.15 1.45 -6.03
N SER A 349 -12.68 0.86 -7.10
CA SER A 349 -11.91 -0.05 -7.97
C SER A 349 -10.77 0.70 -8.67
N PHE A 350 -9.64 0.03 -8.91
CA PHE A 350 -8.52 0.61 -9.69
C PHE A 350 -8.89 0.87 -11.15
N THR A 351 -9.72 0.00 -11.74
CA THR A 351 -10.11 0.09 -13.14
C THR A 351 -11.63 0.00 -13.24
N THR A 352 -12.17 0.69 -14.25
CA THR A 352 -13.58 0.59 -14.64
C THR A 352 -13.82 -0.54 -15.64
N VAL A 353 -12.82 -1.35 -15.99
CA VAL A 353 -13.01 -2.44 -16.96
C VAL A 353 -13.84 -3.58 -16.35
N LYS A 354 -15.04 -3.81 -16.91
CA LYS A 354 -15.97 -4.89 -16.52
C LYS A 354 -15.27 -6.25 -16.43
N GLY A 355 -15.48 -6.95 -15.31
CA GLY A 355 -14.99 -8.32 -15.10
C GLY A 355 -13.47 -8.45 -14.87
N MET A 356 -12.77 -7.34 -14.62
CA MET A 356 -11.33 -7.33 -14.32
C MET A 356 -11.06 -7.01 -12.84
N PRO A 357 -10.90 -8.02 -11.98
CA PRO A 357 -10.56 -7.81 -10.57
C PRO A 357 -9.07 -7.49 -10.40
N TYR A 358 -8.69 -6.22 -10.43
CA TYR A 358 -7.29 -5.78 -10.37
C TYR A 358 -6.82 -5.28 -8.99
N GLY A 359 -7.69 -4.58 -8.25
CA GLY A 359 -7.37 -3.96 -6.97
C GLY A 359 -8.33 -2.82 -6.62
N HIS A 360 -8.21 -2.27 -5.41
CA HIS A 360 -9.03 -1.16 -4.93
C HIS A 360 -8.19 -0.07 -4.26
N TRP A 361 -8.60 1.17 -4.45
CA TRP A 361 -8.23 2.36 -3.69
C TRP A 361 -9.05 2.43 -2.40
N PHE A 362 -8.37 2.77 -1.32
CA PHE A 362 -8.94 3.31 -0.09
C PHE A 362 -8.92 4.84 -0.18
N GLU A 363 -10.10 5.44 -0.21
CA GLU A 363 -10.32 6.88 -0.29
C GLU A 363 -10.57 7.44 1.12
N THR A 364 -9.68 8.31 1.62
CA THR A 364 -9.74 8.76 3.02
C THR A 364 -10.55 10.03 3.25
N ILE A 365 -10.91 10.75 2.17
CA ILE A 365 -11.62 12.01 2.26
C ILE A 365 -13.09 11.76 1.90
N TRP A 366 -13.95 11.99 2.88
CA TRP A 366 -15.40 11.93 2.71
C TRP A 366 -16.09 13.15 3.35
N PRO A 367 -17.07 13.75 2.67
CA PRO A 367 -17.33 13.65 1.24
C PRO A 367 -16.43 14.58 0.41
N SER A 368 -15.97 14.13 -0.76
CA SER A 368 -15.28 14.99 -1.74
C SER A 368 -16.25 15.48 -2.83
N VAL A 369 -15.84 16.45 -3.66
CA VAL A 369 -16.66 16.90 -4.80
C VAL A 369 -16.95 15.76 -5.80
N GLU A 370 -16.03 14.82 -5.95
CA GLU A 370 -16.24 13.65 -6.82
C GLU A 370 -17.30 12.69 -6.24
N SER A 371 -17.45 12.65 -4.91
CA SER A 371 -18.44 11.82 -4.22
C SER A 371 -19.89 12.21 -4.53
N GLN A 372 -20.14 13.38 -5.12
CA GLN A 372 -21.49 13.80 -5.56
C GLN A 372 -22.06 12.86 -6.63
N ASP A 373 -21.21 12.30 -7.48
CA ASP A 373 -21.63 11.41 -8.56
C ASP A 373 -22.10 10.03 -8.04
N LEU A 374 -21.90 9.78 -6.74
CA LEU A 374 -22.36 8.58 -6.03
C LEU A 374 -23.71 8.78 -5.34
N CYS A 375 -24.24 10.00 -5.32
CA CYS A 375 -25.52 10.30 -4.69
C CYS A 375 -26.66 10.14 -5.70
N GLY A 376 -27.88 9.87 -5.20
CA GLY A 376 -29.08 9.84 -6.04
C GLY A 376 -29.30 11.17 -6.79
N SER A 377 -29.93 11.11 -7.96
CA SER A 377 -30.12 12.27 -8.85
C SER A 377 -30.89 13.44 -8.24
N LYS A 378 -31.75 13.16 -7.24
CA LYS A 378 -32.50 14.15 -6.47
C LYS A 378 -31.74 14.68 -5.24
N SER A 379 -30.55 14.15 -4.92
CA SER A 379 -29.74 14.59 -3.79
C SER A 379 -29.15 15.97 -4.03
N ILE A 380 -29.36 16.88 -3.07
CA ILE A 380 -28.67 18.17 -3.08
C ILE A 380 -27.33 18.09 -2.36
N THR A 381 -26.35 18.88 -2.79
CA THR A 381 -25.09 19.03 -2.05
C THR A 381 -25.21 20.22 -1.10
N LEU A 382 -24.87 20.07 0.17
CA LEU A 382 -24.89 21.20 1.10
C LEU A 382 -23.62 22.05 0.99
N ARG A 383 -23.70 23.27 1.51
CA ARG A 383 -22.55 24.18 1.72
C ARG A 383 -22.42 24.52 3.20
N ASN A 384 -21.22 24.99 3.59
CA ASN A 384 -20.91 25.45 4.95
C ASN A 384 -21.23 24.43 6.07
N PRO A 385 -20.50 23.29 6.17
CA PRO A 385 -19.41 22.88 5.28
C PRO A 385 -19.93 22.28 3.97
N GLY A 386 -19.14 22.43 2.91
CA GLY A 386 -19.35 21.77 1.62
C GLY A 386 -18.36 20.61 1.44
N PRO A 387 -18.47 19.83 0.36
CA PRO A 387 -17.56 18.73 0.10
C PRO A 387 -16.13 19.22 -0.12
N PHE A 388 -15.15 18.38 0.20
CA PHE A 388 -13.73 18.69 -0.01
C PHE A 388 -13.39 18.78 -1.49
N ASP A 389 -12.50 19.70 -1.83
CA ASP A 389 -11.97 19.92 -3.18
C ASP A 389 -10.72 19.07 -3.48
N TYR A 390 -10.53 17.99 -2.72
CA TYR A 390 -9.48 17.02 -2.95
C TYR A 390 -9.92 15.63 -2.49
N GLN A 391 -9.23 14.60 -2.98
CA GLN A 391 -9.34 13.22 -2.54
C GLN A 391 -7.94 12.65 -2.29
N GLU A 392 -7.80 11.78 -1.30
CA GLU A 392 -6.58 11.02 -1.06
C GLU A 392 -6.86 9.53 -1.20
N LYS A 393 -6.10 8.88 -2.09
CA LYS A 393 -6.24 7.45 -2.41
C LYS A 393 -4.99 6.69 -2.00
N PHE A 394 -5.19 5.58 -1.29
CA PHE A 394 -4.15 4.64 -0.93
C PHE A 394 -4.50 3.26 -1.49
N PRO A 395 -3.55 2.51 -2.06
CA PRO A 395 -3.89 1.18 -2.54
C PRO A 395 -4.23 0.26 -1.36
N ILE A 396 -5.06 -0.75 -1.56
CA ILE A 396 -5.40 -1.74 -0.52
C ILE A 396 -4.52 -2.98 -0.69
N LEU A 397 -3.79 -3.37 0.37
CA LEU A 397 -2.91 -4.53 0.37
C LEU A 397 -3.67 -5.86 0.27
N ALA A 398 -3.07 -6.85 -0.37
CA ALA A 398 -3.61 -8.21 -0.41
C ALA A 398 -3.78 -8.83 1.00
N SER A 399 -2.90 -8.46 1.94
CA SER A 399 -2.99 -8.87 3.34
C SER A 399 -4.28 -8.42 4.03
N PHE A 400 -4.88 -7.30 3.62
CA PHE A 400 -6.17 -6.86 4.15
C PHE A 400 -7.29 -7.85 3.76
N TYR A 401 -7.36 -8.27 2.49
CA TYR A 401 -8.35 -9.26 2.06
C TYR A 401 -8.13 -10.63 2.71
N GLU A 402 -6.89 -10.98 3.05
CA GLU A 402 -6.59 -12.16 3.87
C GLU A 402 -7.17 -12.02 5.28
N ASP A 403 -6.86 -10.90 5.96
CA ASP A 403 -7.25 -10.63 7.36
C ASP A 403 -8.78 -10.60 7.52
N MET A 404 -9.52 -9.99 6.59
CA MET A 404 -10.99 -9.96 6.59
C MET A 404 -11.62 -11.35 6.58
N GLN A 405 -10.91 -12.34 6.05
CA GLN A 405 -11.32 -13.73 5.96
C GLN A 405 -10.87 -14.56 7.18
N GLN A 406 -10.24 -13.93 8.18
CA GLN A 406 -9.79 -14.60 9.40
C GLN A 406 -10.71 -14.29 10.58
N LYS A 407 -11.20 -15.32 11.25
CA LYS A 407 -12.02 -15.20 12.46
C LYS A 407 -11.32 -14.42 13.57
N GLU A 408 -10.03 -14.68 13.76
CA GLU A 408 -9.17 -14.06 14.77
C GLU A 408 -9.06 -12.55 14.57
N PHE A 409 -9.05 -12.06 13.33
CA PHE A 409 -9.03 -10.63 13.04
C PHE A 409 -10.29 -9.96 13.61
N TRP A 410 -11.47 -10.54 13.36
CA TRP A 410 -12.71 -10.00 13.89
C TRP A 410 -12.82 -10.14 15.42
N ASP A 411 -12.48 -11.31 15.97
CA ASP A 411 -12.61 -11.61 17.39
C ASP A 411 -11.63 -10.82 18.26
N TYR A 412 -10.42 -10.52 17.75
CA TYR A 412 -9.38 -9.86 18.54
C TYR A 412 -9.07 -8.44 18.09
N MET A 413 -8.98 -8.17 16.79
CA MET A 413 -8.58 -6.85 16.30
C MET A 413 -9.76 -5.89 16.27
N VAL A 414 -10.83 -6.26 15.57
CA VAL A 414 -12.03 -5.41 15.46
C VAL A 414 -12.71 -5.23 16.81
N HIS A 415 -12.86 -6.32 17.57
CA HIS A 415 -13.48 -6.24 18.90
C HIS A 415 -12.70 -5.35 19.88
N ARG A 416 -11.35 -5.37 19.84
CA ARG A 416 -10.51 -4.64 20.81
C ARG A 416 -10.23 -3.20 20.42
N PHE A 417 -9.97 -2.95 19.14
CA PHE A 417 -9.51 -1.66 18.65
C PHE A 417 -10.61 -0.89 17.89
N GLY A 418 -11.80 -1.49 17.78
CA GLY A 418 -12.95 -0.91 17.10
C GLY A 418 -12.87 -1.04 15.59
N HIS A 419 -13.82 -0.39 14.95
CA HIS A 419 -13.91 -0.28 13.50
C HIS A 419 -13.03 0.86 12.99
N LYS A 420 -12.38 0.58 11.84
CA LYS A 420 -11.48 1.39 11.00
C LYS A 420 -10.60 0.39 10.25
N LEU A 421 -11.26 -0.48 9.50
CA LEU A 421 -10.67 -1.76 9.07
C LEU A 421 -9.40 -1.57 8.21
N PHE A 422 -9.29 -0.49 7.43
CA PHE A 422 -8.09 -0.22 6.63
C PHE A 422 -6.90 0.28 7.45
N HIS A 423 -7.11 0.71 8.69
CA HIS A 423 -6.03 1.23 9.54
C HIS A 423 -5.11 0.12 10.06
N PHE A 424 -5.54 -1.14 10.05
CA PHE A 424 -4.75 -2.27 10.55
C PHE A 424 -3.56 -2.65 9.64
N ARG A 425 -3.56 -2.18 8.38
CA ARG A 425 -2.54 -2.47 7.34
C ARG A 425 -2.20 -1.26 6.48
N SER A 426 -2.27 -0.06 7.06
CA SER A 426 -2.11 1.21 6.34
C SER A 426 -0.84 1.24 5.48
N ILE A 427 -1.02 1.53 4.19
CA ILE A 427 0.08 1.81 3.26
C ILE A 427 0.53 3.25 3.46
N ASN A 428 1.84 3.47 3.55
CA ASN A 428 2.43 4.79 3.75
C ASN A 428 2.58 5.60 2.46
N HIS A 429 2.02 5.13 1.35
CA HIS A 429 2.19 5.70 0.01
C HIS A 429 0.82 5.75 -0.67
N GLY A 430 0.42 6.95 -1.08
CA GLY A 430 -0.83 7.20 -1.77
C GLY A 430 -0.69 8.34 -2.75
N VAL A 431 -1.83 8.84 -3.18
CA VAL A 431 -1.93 9.96 -4.11
C VAL A 431 -3.02 10.92 -3.64
N ARG A 432 -2.77 12.22 -3.79
CA ARG A 432 -3.77 13.27 -3.62
C ARG A 432 -4.18 13.80 -4.99
N LEU A 433 -5.48 13.75 -5.26
CA LEU A 433 -6.13 14.41 -6.40
C LEU A 433 -6.69 15.74 -5.92
N ASN A 434 -6.36 16.84 -6.59
CA ASN A 434 -6.92 18.16 -6.29
C ASN A 434 -7.87 18.60 -7.40
N PHE A 435 -8.99 19.19 -7.03
CA PHE A 435 -10.08 19.58 -7.92
C PHE A 435 -10.26 21.12 -7.93
N ASP A 436 -10.47 21.69 -9.12
CA ASP A 436 -10.81 23.12 -9.28
C ASP A 436 -12.31 23.25 -9.56
N ILE A 437 -12.99 23.94 -8.66
CA ILE A 437 -14.44 24.13 -8.73
C ILE A 437 -14.76 25.40 -9.51
N TYR A 438 -15.33 25.24 -10.71
CA TYR A 438 -15.67 26.36 -11.58
C TYR A 438 -17.17 26.72 -11.61
N THR A 439 -18.06 25.87 -11.07
CA THR A 439 -19.49 26.21 -10.88
C THR A 439 -19.97 25.83 -9.49
N LYS A 440 -20.49 26.82 -8.73
CA LYS A 440 -20.92 26.64 -7.32
C LYS A 440 -22.38 27.00 -7.04
N ASN A 441 -23.13 27.39 -8.06
CA ASN A 441 -24.42 28.08 -7.87
C ASN A 441 -25.63 27.13 -7.86
N ARG A 442 -25.44 25.87 -8.28
CA ARG A 442 -26.42 24.79 -8.27
C ARG A 442 -25.73 23.45 -8.06
N THR A 443 -26.45 22.45 -7.59
CA THR A 443 -26.06 21.03 -7.57
C THR A 443 -26.29 20.41 -8.97
N PRO A 444 -25.43 19.50 -9.46
CA PRO A 444 -24.12 19.14 -8.89
C PRO A 444 -23.09 20.25 -9.08
N ILE A 445 -22.17 20.38 -8.12
CA ILE A 445 -21.00 21.25 -8.25
C ILE A 445 -20.16 20.73 -9.42
N LYS A 446 -19.82 21.60 -10.37
CA LYS A 446 -18.94 21.23 -11.50
C LYS A 446 -17.49 21.54 -11.17
N PHE A 447 -16.64 20.54 -11.36
CA PHE A 447 -15.22 20.56 -11.04
C PHE A 447 -14.40 19.95 -12.18
N ARG A 448 -13.08 20.15 -12.14
CA ARG A 448 -12.12 19.51 -13.03
C ARG A 448 -10.86 19.13 -12.26
N ASP A 449 -10.16 18.11 -12.74
CA ASP A 449 -8.89 17.70 -12.16
C ASP A 449 -7.80 18.74 -12.44
N VAL A 450 -7.03 19.07 -11.40
CA VAL A 450 -5.96 20.08 -11.49
C VAL A 450 -4.60 19.43 -11.43
N SER A 451 -4.42 18.50 -10.49
CA SER A 451 -3.13 17.88 -10.22
C SER A 451 -3.29 16.59 -9.45
N THR A 452 -2.34 15.69 -9.69
CA THR A 452 -2.16 14.42 -9.02
C THR A 452 -0.79 14.45 -8.34
N ILE A 453 -0.75 14.31 -7.01
CA ILE A 453 0.48 14.45 -6.22
C ILE A 453 0.71 13.18 -5.41
N ARG A 454 1.91 12.61 -5.50
CA ARG A 454 2.33 11.50 -4.62
C ARG A 454 2.39 11.98 -3.17
N ILE A 455 1.71 11.27 -2.28
CA ILE A 455 1.71 11.58 -0.86
C ILE A 455 2.24 10.38 -0.07
N GLY A 456 2.98 10.68 0.99
CA GLY A 456 3.27 9.71 2.04
C GLY A 456 2.30 9.92 3.21
N VAL A 457 1.84 8.85 3.86
CA VAL A 457 1.08 9.01 5.11
C VAL A 457 2.06 9.46 6.20
N ASP A 458 2.00 10.74 6.56
CA ASP A 458 2.36 11.18 7.91
C ASP A 458 1.14 10.85 8.78
N HIS A 459 1.22 9.82 9.62
CA HIS A 459 0.09 9.36 10.44
C HIS A 459 -0.47 10.51 11.29
N LYS A 460 -1.53 11.15 10.81
CA LYS A 460 -2.30 12.15 11.56
C LYS A 460 -3.75 11.70 11.63
N LEU A 461 -4.05 10.77 12.53
CA LEU A 461 -5.42 10.50 12.97
C LEU A 461 -5.42 10.08 14.46
N GLY A 462 -6.14 10.85 15.29
CA GLY A 462 -6.42 10.55 16.70
C GLY A 462 -6.26 11.76 17.63
N HIS A 463 -7.36 12.21 18.23
CA HIS A 463 -7.52 13.41 19.06
C HIS A 463 -6.80 13.42 20.42
N ASP A 464 -5.76 12.60 20.63
CA ASP A 464 -4.95 12.60 21.87
C ASP A 464 -3.56 13.26 21.71
N ASN A 465 -3.33 13.93 20.58
CA ASN A 465 -2.07 14.63 20.34
C ASN A 465 -2.09 16.09 20.75
N GLN A 466 -3.12 16.63 21.41
CA GLN A 466 -3.06 18.03 21.85
C GLN A 466 -1.90 18.26 22.85
N ILE A 467 -1.60 17.29 23.72
CA ILE A 467 -0.49 17.36 24.68
C ILE A 467 0.89 17.17 24.01
N LEU A 468 0.97 16.39 22.93
CA LEU A 468 2.21 16.13 22.17
C LEU A 468 2.46 17.20 21.11
N ARG A 469 1.40 17.79 20.55
CA ARG A 469 1.40 18.93 19.64
C ARG A 469 1.65 20.22 20.40
N GLU A 470 1.12 20.42 21.60
CA GLU A 470 1.52 21.52 22.49
C GLU A 470 2.98 21.37 22.95
N ARG A 471 3.48 20.13 23.15
CA ARG A 471 4.92 19.85 23.41
C ARG A 471 5.82 20.03 22.19
N TRP A 472 5.34 19.74 20.97
CA TRP A 472 6.10 19.91 19.73
C TRP A 472 6.03 21.35 19.19
N GLU A 473 4.90 22.04 19.38
CA GLU A 473 4.69 23.47 19.10
C GLU A 473 5.43 24.35 20.12
N SER A 474 5.57 23.92 21.38
CA SER A 474 6.48 24.58 22.32
C SER A 474 7.96 24.34 21.99
N VAL A 475 8.33 23.18 21.42
CA VAL A 475 9.68 22.94 20.87
C VAL A 475 9.94 23.75 19.59
N HIS A 476 8.94 23.91 18.72
CA HIS A 476 9.03 24.79 17.54
C HIS A 476 8.96 26.29 17.89
N ALA A 477 8.27 26.68 18.97
CA ALA A 477 8.27 28.05 19.48
C ALA A 477 9.59 28.43 20.16
N ILE A 478 10.35 27.45 20.67
CA ILE A 478 11.70 27.66 21.26
C ILE A 478 12.78 27.80 20.19
N LEU A 479 12.56 27.34 18.95
CA LEU A 479 13.57 27.32 17.88
C LEU A 479 13.15 28.08 16.61
N GLY A 480 12.53 29.25 16.78
CA GLY A 480 12.63 30.40 15.88
C GLY A 480 12.30 30.17 14.41
N ALA A 481 11.05 30.43 14.05
CA ALA A 481 10.62 30.69 12.69
C ALA A 481 11.35 31.91 12.10
N GLN A 482 12.31 31.68 11.19
CA GLN A 482 12.64 32.58 10.08
C GLN A 482 13.01 31.74 8.86
N ALA A 483 12.27 31.95 7.77
CA ALA A 483 12.46 31.44 6.39
C ALA A 483 13.58 30.40 6.20
N GLU A 484 13.23 29.11 6.27
CA GLU A 484 14.18 28.04 5.97
C GLU A 484 14.47 27.96 4.46
N SER A 485 15.76 27.90 4.11
CA SER A 485 16.22 27.68 2.73
C SER A 485 15.69 26.35 2.18
N GLU A 486 15.30 26.31 0.91
CA GLU A 486 14.76 25.11 0.22
C GLU A 486 15.68 23.87 0.36
N GLU A 487 17.00 24.07 0.45
CA GLU A 487 17.97 22.99 0.71
C GLU A 487 17.74 22.26 2.05
N ARG A 488 17.28 22.96 3.10
CA ARG A 488 17.06 22.37 4.42
C ARG A 488 15.86 21.42 4.41
N LYS A 489 14.81 21.76 3.64
CA LYS A 489 13.64 20.88 3.44
C LYS A 489 14.01 19.62 2.65
N ILE A 490 14.85 19.76 1.63
CA ILE A 490 15.36 18.64 0.83
C ILE A 490 16.19 17.69 1.71
N ALA A 491 17.10 18.22 2.53
CA ALA A 491 17.90 17.44 3.47
C ALA A 491 17.04 16.72 4.53
N GLN A 492 16.03 17.39 5.08
CA GLN A 492 15.11 16.81 6.06
C GLN A 492 14.24 15.70 5.45
N SER A 493 13.69 15.92 4.26
CA SER A 493 12.90 14.91 3.53
C SER A 493 13.73 13.67 3.20
N PHE A 494 14.98 13.86 2.76
CA PHE A 494 15.92 12.77 2.51
C PHE A 494 16.25 11.99 3.80
N GLY A 495 16.55 12.68 4.90
CA GLY A 495 16.84 12.05 6.20
C GLY A 495 15.66 11.22 6.72
N MET A 496 14.43 11.74 6.61
CA MET A 496 13.23 10.99 7.01
C MET A 496 13.00 9.76 6.12
N SER A 497 13.22 9.88 4.81
CA SER A 497 13.08 8.78 3.85
C SER A 497 14.13 7.68 4.09
N LEU A 498 15.38 8.05 4.36
CA LEU A 498 16.46 7.12 4.71
C LEU A 498 16.16 6.40 6.04
N LEU A 499 15.66 7.12 7.05
CA LEU A 499 15.25 6.50 8.32
C LEU A 499 14.09 5.53 8.15
N GLN A 500 13.07 5.91 7.39
CA GLN A 500 11.94 5.02 7.08
C GLN A 500 12.41 3.78 6.33
N SER A 501 13.27 3.95 5.32
CA SER A 501 13.84 2.82 4.57
C SER A 501 14.63 1.86 5.45
N SER A 502 15.31 2.33 6.49
CA SER A 502 16.03 1.45 7.41
C SER A 502 15.09 0.53 8.23
N LYS A 503 13.81 0.91 8.36
CA LYS A 503 12.78 0.19 9.12
C LYS A 503 12.00 -0.82 8.26
N ILE A 504 12.08 -0.73 6.93
CA ILE A 504 11.38 -1.60 5.97
C ILE A 504 12.40 -2.29 5.05
N GLU A 505 12.08 -3.44 4.47
CA GLU A 505 13.01 -4.16 3.58
C GLU A 505 12.91 -3.64 2.14
N SER A 506 13.22 -2.35 1.92
CA SER A 506 13.04 -1.68 0.63
C SER A 506 14.37 -1.27 -0.03
N SER A 507 14.36 -1.21 -1.37
CA SER A 507 15.45 -0.63 -2.15
C SER A 507 15.40 0.91 -2.07
N PHE A 508 16.18 1.47 -1.14
CA PHE A 508 16.27 2.94 -0.98
C PHE A 508 17.18 3.57 -2.03
N TRP A 509 18.44 3.14 -2.16
CA TRP A 509 19.44 3.81 -2.99
C TRP A 509 19.25 3.49 -4.49
N THR A 510 18.55 4.36 -5.23
CA THR A 510 18.19 4.19 -6.66
C THR A 510 18.98 5.08 -7.62
N HIS A 511 19.92 5.90 -7.10
CA HIS A 511 20.73 6.87 -7.85
C HIS A 511 19.92 7.98 -8.56
N GLU A 512 18.65 8.14 -8.21
CA GLU A 512 17.80 9.23 -8.66
C GLU A 512 18.39 10.61 -8.32
N GLU A 513 18.10 11.59 -9.16
CA GLU A 513 18.56 12.97 -8.98
C GLU A 513 18.11 13.56 -7.62
N THR A 514 16.96 13.13 -7.13
CA THR A 514 16.38 13.48 -5.82
C THR A 514 17.29 13.07 -4.65
N GLN A 515 17.89 11.87 -4.68
CA GLN A 515 18.77 11.37 -3.63
C GLN A 515 20.12 12.05 -3.65
N ARG A 516 20.67 12.30 -4.85
CA ARG A 516 21.91 13.08 -5.02
C ARG A 516 21.74 14.51 -4.53
N ARG A 517 20.62 15.15 -4.83
CA ARG A 517 20.26 16.48 -4.29
C ARG A 517 20.05 16.45 -2.78
N GLY A 518 19.47 15.38 -2.23
CA GLY A 518 19.34 15.16 -0.78
C GLY A 518 20.69 15.09 -0.05
N VAL A 519 21.59 14.25 -0.55
CA VAL A 519 22.96 14.10 -0.02
C VAL A 519 23.74 15.40 -0.15
N ALA A 520 23.71 16.04 -1.32
CA ALA A 520 24.36 17.33 -1.54
C ALA A 520 23.80 18.41 -0.60
N ALA A 521 22.49 18.47 -0.40
CA ALA A 521 21.87 19.44 0.51
C ALA A 521 22.27 19.23 1.98
N ILE A 522 22.50 17.98 2.42
CA ILE A 522 23.04 17.69 3.76
C ILE A 522 24.46 18.24 3.89
N PHE A 523 25.33 17.98 2.90
CA PHE A 523 26.72 18.45 2.94
C PHE A 523 26.82 19.97 2.76
N ASP A 524 26.00 20.57 1.90
CA ASP A 524 25.89 22.03 1.73
C ASP A 524 25.41 22.68 3.03
N HIS A 525 24.42 22.10 3.71
CA HIS A 525 23.95 22.61 5.00
C HIS A 525 25.05 22.58 6.07
N LEU A 526 25.84 21.51 6.11
CA LEU A 526 26.93 21.35 7.07
C LEU A 526 28.20 22.15 6.70
N SER A 527 28.32 22.62 5.45
CA SER A 527 29.48 23.39 4.94
C SER A 527 29.20 24.87 4.66
N LYS A 528 27.95 25.35 4.86
CA LYS A 528 27.52 26.74 4.63
C LYS A 528 28.48 27.78 5.23
N GLN A 529 28.91 28.74 4.40
CA GLN A 529 29.70 29.90 4.85
C GLN A 529 28.88 30.74 5.84
N GLY A 530 29.40 30.94 7.05
CA GLY A 530 28.76 31.71 8.12
C GLY A 530 28.37 30.91 9.37
N VAL A 531 28.37 29.57 9.31
CA VAL A 531 28.14 28.70 10.48
C VAL A 531 29.43 28.56 11.28
N SER A 532 29.38 28.65 12.61
CA SER A 532 30.56 28.47 13.47
C SER A 532 31.10 27.03 13.40
N GLU A 533 32.40 26.83 13.69
CA GLU A 533 32.99 25.48 13.68
C GLU A 533 32.34 24.55 14.72
N GLU A 534 31.92 25.09 15.87
CA GLU A 534 31.17 24.36 16.90
C GLU A 534 29.80 23.86 16.42
N GLU A 535 29.04 24.71 15.71
CA GLU A 535 27.73 24.32 15.16
C GLU A 535 27.86 23.26 14.06
N ARG A 536 28.90 23.34 13.22
CA ARG A 536 29.17 22.31 12.19
C ARG A 536 29.53 20.98 12.84
N LEU A 537 30.37 20.99 13.86
CA LEU A 537 30.74 19.79 14.61
C LEU A 537 29.53 19.17 15.31
N SER A 538 28.66 19.99 15.92
CA SER A 538 27.39 19.55 16.52
C SER A 538 26.44 18.93 15.48
N GLY A 539 26.26 19.56 14.32
CA GLY A 539 25.46 19.01 13.22
C GLY A 539 26.00 17.67 12.71
N PHE A 540 27.33 17.54 12.64
CA PHE A 540 28.00 16.29 12.27
C PHE A 540 27.83 15.20 13.34
N THR A 541 27.90 15.54 14.63
CA THR A 541 27.60 14.60 15.73
C THR A 541 26.16 14.06 15.61
N HIS A 542 25.19 14.92 15.30
CA HIS A 542 23.80 14.49 15.09
C HIS A 542 23.65 13.57 13.88
N LEU A 543 24.35 13.85 12.77
CA LEU A 543 24.37 12.97 11.60
C LEU A 543 24.96 11.60 11.93
N ILE A 544 26.02 11.53 12.73
CA ILE A 544 26.60 10.25 13.19
C ILE A 544 25.62 9.49 14.07
N GLY A 545 24.93 10.16 15.00
CA GLY A 545 23.87 9.53 15.82
C GLY A 545 22.70 9.00 14.99
N PHE A 546 22.31 9.74 13.95
CA PHE A 546 21.33 9.30 12.96
C PHE A 546 21.80 8.05 12.19
N MET A 547 23.05 8.04 11.72
CA MET A 547 23.65 6.88 11.02
C MET A 547 23.67 5.63 11.89
N TRP A 548 24.01 5.77 13.18
CA TRP A 548 23.92 4.66 14.13
C TRP A 548 22.51 4.09 14.23
N THR A 549 21.50 4.95 14.27
CA THR A 549 20.10 4.52 14.35
C THR A 549 19.69 3.69 13.14
N ILE A 550 20.03 4.12 11.92
CA ILE A 550 19.69 3.38 10.70
C ILE A 550 20.48 2.06 10.58
N VAL A 551 21.75 2.03 10.99
CA VAL A 551 22.57 0.81 10.99
C VAL A 551 22.04 -0.21 11.99
N GLN A 552 21.58 0.22 13.17
CA GLN A 552 20.93 -0.68 14.13
C GLN A 552 19.61 -1.24 13.60
N ASN A 553 18.79 -0.42 12.94
CA ASN A 553 17.57 -0.91 12.29
C ASN A 553 17.89 -1.97 11.22
N HIS A 554 18.90 -1.71 10.38
CA HIS A 554 19.35 -2.64 9.36
C HIS A 554 19.86 -3.96 9.95
N LYS A 555 20.67 -3.90 11.02
CA LYS A 555 21.11 -5.08 11.78
C LYS A 555 19.91 -5.89 12.27
N ASN A 556 18.90 -5.25 12.86
CA ASN A 556 17.72 -5.95 13.36
C ASN A 556 16.97 -6.70 12.25
N LYS A 557 16.99 -6.20 11.00
CA LYS A 557 16.40 -6.89 9.83
C LYS A 557 17.22 -8.09 9.40
N ILE A 558 18.55 -7.97 9.37
CA ILE A 558 19.45 -9.09 9.07
C ILE A 558 19.32 -10.17 10.14
N ASP A 559 19.33 -9.80 11.41
CA ASP A 559 19.12 -10.72 12.53
C ASP A 559 17.77 -11.42 12.44
N ALA A 560 16.71 -10.71 12.05
CA ALA A 560 15.38 -11.30 11.83
C ALA A 560 15.36 -12.28 10.64
N LEU A 561 16.03 -11.93 9.53
CA LEU A 561 16.19 -12.79 8.36
C LEU A 561 16.94 -14.09 8.73
N LEU A 562 18.08 -13.97 9.41
CA LEU A 562 18.91 -15.12 9.81
C LEU A 562 18.20 -16.02 10.84
N LYS A 563 17.46 -15.43 11.80
CA LYS A 563 16.64 -16.20 12.76
C LYS A 563 15.46 -16.91 12.09
N SER A 564 14.87 -16.29 11.06
CA SER A 564 13.81 -16.94 10.27
C SER A 564 14.29 -18.12 9.44
N GLY A 565 15.61 -18.26 9.22
CA GLY A 565 16.23 -19.41 8.57
C GLY A 565 16.54 -20.61 9.49
N GLN A 566 16.34 -20.51 10.81
CA GLN A 566 16.66 -21.57 11.78
C GLN A 566 15.45 -22.11 12.56
N ALA A 567 14.24 -21.62 12.30
CA ALA A 567 13.01 -22.18 12.85
C ALA A 567 12.01 -22.42 11.72
N ASP A 568 11.48 -23.65 11.64
CA ASP A 568 10.31 -23.96 10.83
C ASP A 568 9.13 -23.07 11.24
N VAL A 569 9.02 -21.89 10.61
CA VAL A 569 7.88 -20.97 10.73
C VAL A 569 7.42 -20.62 9.31
N PRO A 570 6.31 -21.20 8.84
CA PRO A 570 5.86 -21.08 7.45
C PRO A 570 5.06 -19.78 7.24
N GLN A 571 5.72 -18.61 7.22
CA GLN A 571 5.00 -17.34 7.00
C GLN A 571 5.84 -16.13 6.54
N ILE A 572 6.85 -16.29 5.67
CA ILE A 572 7.43 -15.16 4.91
C ILE A 572 7.54 -15.55 3.43
N GLN A 573 6.66 -14.99 2.60
CA GLN A 573 6.53 -15.23 1.15
C GLN A 573 7.21 -14.13 0.31
N ILE A 574 8.43 -13.74 0.68
CA ILE A 574 9.37 -13.14 -0.26
C ILE A 574 10.54 -14.13 -0.31
N PRO A 575 10.98 -14.61 -1.49
CA PRO A 575 12.15 -15.46 -1.60
C PRO A 575 13.29 -14.88 -0.77
N THR A 576 13.87 -15.68 0.12
CA THR A 576 15.00 -15.26 0.99
C THR A 576 16.10 -14.57 0.18
N GLU A 577 16.30 -14.98 -1.07
CA GLU A 577 17.21 -14.35 -2.02
C GLU A 577 16.86 -12.90 -2.37
N GLU A 578 15.59 -12.58 -2.63
CA GLU A 578 15.14 -11.23 -2.97
C GLU A 578 15.28 -10.28 -1.77
N ARG A 579 14.96 -10.77 -0.56
CA ARG A 579 15.20 -10.05 0.70
C ARG A 579 16.69 -9.79 0.92
N ARG A 580 17.54 -10.81 0.73
CA ARG A 580 19.00 -10.68 0.81
C ARG A 580 19.53 -9.64 -0.19
N ARG A 581 19.01 -9.63 -1.42
CA ARG A 581 19.41 -8.68 -2.47
C ARG A 581 19.04 -7.23 -2.12
N ALA A 582 17.84 -7.00 -1.59
CA ALA A 582 17.41 -5.68 -1.14
C ALA A 582 18.28 -5.17 0.03
N LEU A 583 18.58 -6.03 1.00
CA LEU A 583 19.43 -5.69 2.14
C LEU A 583 20.88 -5.43 1.73
N LEU A 584 21.45 -6.19 0.77
CA LEU A 584 22.79 -5.94 0.22
C LEU A 584 22.88 -4.59 -0.50
N ALA A 585 21.89 -4.28 -1.35
CA ALA A 585 21.83 -2.99 -2.05
C ALA A 585 21.73 -1.82 -1.06
N TRP A 586 20.88 -1.95 -0.04
CA TRP A 586 20.75 -0.96 1.02
C TRP A 586 22.07 -0.77 1.79
N ASN A 587 22.72 -1.87 2.17
CA ASN A 587 23.99 -1.87 2.89
C ASN A 587 25.08 -1.15 2.10
N ARG A 588 25.20 -1.45 0.81
CA ARG A 588 26.21 -0.85 -0.08
C ARG A 588 26.01 0.65 -0.26
N GLY A 589 24.78 1.10 -0.53
CA GLY A 589 24.48 2.53 -0.67
C GLY A 589 24.72 3.31 0.63
N THR A 590 24.37 2.73 1.78
CA THR A 590 24.65 3.35 3.08
C THR A 590 26.16 3.37 3.37
N SER A 591 26.91 2.35 2.96
CA SER A 591 28.37 2.32 3.07
C SER A 591 29.05 3.41 2.24
N ILE A 592 28.53 3.68 1.04
CA ILE A 592 28.98 4.80 0.19
C ILE A 592 28.72 6.13 0.89
N PHE A 593 27.52 6.32 1.44
CA PHE A 593 27.16 7.53 2.17
C PHE A 593 28.03 7.77 3.40
N VAL A 594 28.27 6.73 4.22
CA VAL A 594 29.20 6.79 5.37
C VAL A 594 30.62 7.14 4.93
N LYS A 595 31.07 6.61 3.79
CA LYS A 595 32.39 6.92 3.22
C LYS A 595 32.47 8.38 2.75
N GLN A 596 31.42 8.92 2.13
CA GLN A 596 31.35 10.34 1.77
C GLN A 596 31.42 11.25 3.01
N CYS A 597 30.73 10.89 4.10
CA CYS A 597 30.84 11.61 5.38
C CYS A 597 32.28 11.66 5.93
N SER A 598 33.10 10.63 5.66
CA SER A 598 34.52 10.63 6.07
C SER A 598 35.41 11.56 5.23
N GLN A 599 35.00 11.85 3.99
CA GLN A 599 35.77 12.62 3.02
C GLN A 599 35.45 14.13 3.10
N GLU A 600 34.19 14.47 3.35
CA GLU A 600 33.69 15.85 3.35
C GLU A 600 34.01 16.63 4.65
N PHE A 601 34.50 15.97 5.70
CA PHE A 601 34.79 16.60 7.01
C PHE A 601 36.25 16.44 7.47
N PRO A 602 37.21 17.15 6.84
CA PRO A 602 38.63 17.04 7.19
C PRO A 602 38.96 17.54 8.61
N ASN A 603 38.16 18.45 9.20
CA ASN A 603 38.34 18.94 10.57
C ASN A 603 37.65 18.08 11.65
N ALA A 604 37.09 16.92 11.29
CA ALA A 604 36.46 16.02 12.24
C ALA A 604 37.45 15.59 13.35
N SER A 605 36.98 15.61 14.61
CA SER A 605 37.73 15.12 15.77
C SER A 605 38.16 13.65 15.59
N GLU A 606 39.19 13.22 16.31
CA GLU A 606 39.60 11.79 16.31
C GLU A 606 38.42 10.88 16.71
N ASP A 607 37.56 11.32 17.62
CA ASP A 607 36.36 10.58 18.03
C ASP A 607 35.34 10.44 16.88
N HIS A 608 35.04 11.51 16.14
CA HIS A 608 34.14 11.43 14.99
C HIS A 608 34.67 10.50 13.89
N ARG A 609 35.98 10.57 13.60
CA ARG A 609 36.64 9.68 12.63
C ARG A 609 36.59 8.21 13.08
N PHE A 610 36.77 7.98 14.38
CA PHE A 610 36.63 6.66 14.98
C PHE A 610 35.20 6.13 14.87
N GLN A 611 34.19 6.94 15.17
CA GLN A 611 32.77 6.55 15.08
C GLN A 611 32.35 6.22 13.64
N ILE A 612 32.77 7.02 12.65
CA ILE A 612 32.49 6.76 11.22
C ILE A 612 33.19 5.49 10.73
N SER A 613 34.45 5.29 11.12
CA SER A 613 35.17 4.05 10.80
C SER A 613 34.49 2.82 11.40
N THR A 614 33.96 2.96 12.61
CA THR A 614 33.20 1.89 13.30
C THR A 614 31.85 1.62 12.62
N LEU A 615 31.16 2.64 12.10
CA LEU A 615 29.95 2.49 11.30
C LEU A 615 30.23 1.73 10.00
N GLY A 616 31.30 2.11 9.28
CA GLY A 616 31.72 1.41 8.06
C GLY A 616 32.09 -0.05 8.32
N LEU A 617 32.81 -0.32 9.42
CA LEU A 617 33.13 -1.69 9.85
C LEU A 617 31.86 -2.50 10.19
N SER A 618 30.90 -1.88 10.87
CA SER A 618 29.62 -2.52 11.22
C SER A 618 28.82 -2.88 9.97
N LEU A 619 28.77 -2.00 8.97
CA LEU A 619 28.12 -2.27 7.69
C LEU A 619 28.81 -3.42 6.93
N GLU A 620 30.14 -3.48 6.93
CA GLU A 620 30.88 -4.58 6.29
C GLU A 620 30.58 -5.93 6.97
N ILE A 621 30.52 -5.99 8.30
CA ILE A 621 30.15 -7.22 9.03
C ILE A 621 28.75 -7.68 8.62
N LEU A 622 27.79 -6.75 8.61
CA LEU A 622 26.40 -7.02 8.21
C LEU A 622 26.29 -7.47 6.75
N ARG A 623 27.13 -6.92 5.86
CA ARG A 623 27.21 -7.32 4.45
C ARG A 623 27.69 -8.76 4.30
N LEU A 624 28.74 -9.15 5.02
CA LEU A 624 29.29 -10.51 4.98
C LEU A 624 28.29 -11.55 5.50
N GLN A 625 27.41 -11.18 6.42
CA GLN A 625 26.31 -12.04 6.90
C GLN A 625 25.22 -12.29 5.85
N LEU A 626 25.09 -11.39 4.88
CA LEU A 626 24.07 -11.46 3.84
C LEU A 626 24.54 -12.21 2.58
N PHE A 627 25.82 -12.57 2.46
CA PHE A 627 26.42 -13.09 1.24
C PHE A 627 27.31 -14.32 1.51
N SER A 628 27.24 -15.34 0.65
CA SER A 628 28.10 -16.54 0.71
C SER A 628 29.37 -16.31 -0.12
N PRO A 629 30.54 -16.73 0.38
CA PRO A 629 31.79 -16.66 -0.37
C PRO A 629 31.89 -17.74 -1.45
N ASN A 630 31.00 -18.74 -1.46
CA ASN A 630 31.02 -19.85 -2.41
C ASN A 630 30.10 -19.55 -3.61
N LEU A 631 30.69 -19.14 -4.74
CA LEU A 631 29.96 -18.80 -5.96
C LEU A 631 29.17 -19.96 -6.58
N GLN A 632 29.48 -21.22 -6.22
CA GLN A 632 28.73 -22.38 -6.73
C GLN A 632 27.38 -22.52 -6.02
N THR A 633 27.34 -22.25 -4.72
CA THR A 633 26.14 -22.38 -3.87
C THR A 633 25.41 -21.07 -3.66
N GLU A 634 26.06 -19.92 -3.91
CA GLU A 634 25.42 -18.61 -3.84
C GLU A 634 24.34 -18.47 -4.92
N THR A 635 23.17 -18.02 -4.49
CA THR A 635 21.99 -17.84 -5.34
C THR A 635 22.01 -16.46 -6.01
N ILE A 636 22.60 -15.45 -5.37
CA ILE A 636 22.76 -14.09 -5.92
C ILE A 636 23.98 -14.03 -6.86
N LYS A 637 23.74 -14.26 -8.16
CA LYS A 637 24.79 -14.35 -9.21
C LYS A 637 24.99 -13.08 -10.05
N SER A 638 24.63 -11.93 -9.52
CA SER A 638 24.67 -10.65 -10.25
C SER A 638 24.80 -9.47 -9.30
N GLY A 639 25.27 -8.33 -9.80
CA GLY A 639 25.43 -7.11 -9.02
C GLY A 639 26.87 -6.89 -8.53
N PRO A 640 27.14 -5.76 -7.89
CA PRO A 640 28.49 -5.34 -7.58
C PRO A 640 29.15 -6.21 -6.51
N ASP A 641 28.39 -6.76 -5.54
CA ASP A 641 28.91 -7.65 -4.51
C ASP A 641 29.34 -9.01 -5.06
N PHE A 642 28.55 -9.58 -5.99
CA PHE A 642 28.93 -10.81 -6.70
C PHE A 642 30.16 -10.61 -7.58
N THR A 643 30.19 -9.51 -8.35
CA THR A 643 31.32 -9.16 -9.23
C THR A 643 32.60 -8.98 -8.42
N GLU A 644 32.53 -8.28 -7.29
CA GLU A 644 33.66 -8.07 -6.39
C GLU A 644 34.21 -9.39 -5.85
N LEU A 645 33.35 -10.30 -5.37
CA LEU A 645 33.76 -11.60 -4.87
C LEU A 645 34.38 -12.48 -5.97
N ALA A 646 33.78 -12.49 -7.17
CA ALA A 646 34.31 -13.23 -8.30
C ALA A 646 35.71 -12.74 -8.71
N LEU A 647 35.92 -11.43 -8.69
CA LEU A 647 37.23 -10.85 -8.95
C LEU A 647 38.22 -11.13 -7.80
N LEU A 648 37.78 -11.17 -6.54
CA LEU A 648 38.63 -11.55 -5.41
C LEU A 648 39.09 -13.02 -5.49
N ILE A 649 38.21 -13.94 -5.91
CA ILE A 649 38.57 -15.34 -6.12
C ILE A 649 39.55 -15.47 -7.30
N HIS A 650 39.30 -14.75 -8.40
CA HIS A 650 40.23 -14.72 -9.53
C HIS A 650 41.60 -14.12 -9.16
N LEU A 651 41.61 -13.06 -8.35
CA LEU A 651 42.82 -12.43 -7.82
C LEU A 651 43.62 -13.41 -6.95
N GLN A 652 42.94 -14.15 -6.08
CA GLN A 652 43.53 -15.18 -5.23
C GLN A 652 44.18 -16.29 -6.07
N ASP A 653 43.48 -16.85 -7.06
CA ASP A 653 44.02 -17.90 -7.94
C ASP A 653 45.22 -17.40 -8.77
N SER A 654 45.13 -16.17 -9.30
CA SER A 654 46.23 -15.53 -10.03
C SER A 654 47.47 -15.35 -9.14
N PHE A 655 47.26 -14.95 -7.88
CA PHE A 655 48.34 -14.76 -6.91
C PHE A 655 49.03 -16.09 -6.57
N LEU A 656 48.26 -17.15 -6.32
CA LEU A 656 48.80 -18.49 -6.05
C LEU A 656 49.59 -19.07 -7.25
N LYS A 657 49.18 -18.72 -8.47
CA LYS A 657 49.88 -19.09 -9.71
C LYS A 657 51.10 -18.19 -10.01
N GLY A 658 51.32 -17.13 -9.23
CA GLY A 658 52.41 -16.18 -9.43
C GLY A 658 52.22 -15.23 -10.61
N ASP A 659 51.01 -15.12 -11.17
CA ASP A 659 50.72 -14.24 -12.31
C ASP A 659 50.49 -12.79 -11.86
N ARG A 660 51.58 -12.04 -11.76
CA ARG A 660 51.56 -10.64 -11.31
C ARG A 660 50.79 -9.71 -12.25
N ALA A 661 50.70 -10.02 -13.55
CA ALA A 661 49.98 -9.19 -14.51
C ALA A 661 48.47 -9.30 -14.31
N LEU A 662 47.96 -10.52 -14.16
CA LEU A 662 46.55 -10.77 -13.85
C LEU A 662 46.14 -10.27 -12.46
N CYS A 663 47.05 -10.33 -11.48
CA CYS A 663 46.82 -9.71 -10.16
C CYS A 663 46.59 -8.19 -10.29
N ARG A 664 47.45 -7.48 -11.02
CA ARG A 664 47.32 -6.02 -11.23
C ARG A 664 46.02 -5.65 -11.95
N ASP A 665 45.64 -6.41 -12.97
CA ASP A 665 44.38 -6.20 -13.70
C ASP A 665 43.14 -6.43 -12.80
N SER A 666 43.16 -7.50 -12.01
CA SER A 666 42.07 -7.82 -11.09
C SER A 666 41.94 -6.77 -9.97
N VAL A 667 43.04 -6.30 -9.39
CA VAL A 667 43.03 -5.20 -8.41
C VAL A 667 42.42 -3.93 -8.99
N LYS A 668 42.81 -3.56 -10.22
CA LYS A 668 42.26 -2.39 -10.91
C LYS A 668 40.74 -2.53 -11.08
N LYS A 669 40.27 -3.66 -11.60
CA LYS A 669 38.84 -3.93 -11.81
C LYS A 669 38.04 -3.89 -10.51
N ILE A 670 38.58 -4.42 -9.41
CA ILE A 670 37.92 -4.38 -8.09
C ILE A 670 37.76 -2.93 -7.61
N ARG A 671 38.78 -2.08 -7.81
CA ARG A 671 38.75 -0.68 -7.38
C ARG A 671 37.84 0.21 -8.24
N GLU A 672 37.55 -0.21 -9.47
CA GLU A 672 36.59 0.45 -10.36
C GLU A 672 35.13 0.18 -9.96
N ILE A 673 34.86 -0.80 -9.08
CA ILE A 673 33.51 -1.07 -8.60
C ILE A 673 33.08 0.06 -7.63
N GLU A 674 31.99 0.74 -7.96
CA GLU A 674 31.41 1.80 -7.13
C GLU A 674 31.04 1.26 -5.74
N GLY A 675 31.57 1.89 -4.70
CA GLY A 675 31.37 1.44 -3.31
C GLY A 675 32.02 0.11 -2.97
N TYR A 676 33.16 -0.25 -3.61
CA TYR A 676 33.91 -1.47 -3.28
C TYR A 676 34.15 -1.61 -1.77
N SER A 677 34.00 -2.85 -1.28
CA SER A 677 33.85 -3.12 0.14
C SER A 677 35.14 -2.95 0.95
N LEU A 678 35.01 -2.85 2.28
CA LEU A 678 36.16 -2.80 3.17
C LEU A 678 36.98 -4.09 3.10
N PHE A 679 36.33 -5.25 2.99
CA PHE A 679 37.03 -6.52 2.79
C PHE A 679 37.86 -6.54 1.50
N ALA A 680 37.26 -6.12 0.37
CA ALA A 680 37.95 -6.04 -0.91
C ALA A 680 39.09 -5.01 -0.90
N PHE A 681 38.90 -3.89 -0.20
CA PHE A 681 39.94 -2.88 0.02
C PHE A 681 41.17 -3.47 0.72
N LEU A 682 40.96 -4.23 1.80
CA LEU A 682 42.05 -4.85 2.56
C LEU A 682 42.82 -5.84 1.69
N CYS A 683 42.11 -6.74 1.02
CA CYS A 683 42.67 -7.78 0.16
C CYS A 683 43.49 -7.19 -1.00
N THR A 684 42.93 -6.21 -1.71
CA THR A 684 43.63 -5.55 -2.83
C THR A 684 44.83 -4.73 -2.38
N SER A 685 44.76 -4.09 -1.21
CA SER A 685 45.89 -3.34 -0.64
C SER A 685 47.06 -4.25 -0.26
N TRP A 686 46.79 -5.45 0.26
CA TRP A 686 47.84 -6.42 0.58
C TRP A 686 48.48 -7.01 -0.67
N ILE A 687 47.69 -7.37 -1.68
CA ILE A 687 48.24 -7.89 -2.94
C ILE A 687 49.12 -6.84 -3.60
N ASP A 688 48.64 -5.60 -3.71
CA ASP A 688 49.44 -4.50 -4.25
C ASP A 688 50.77 -4.35 -3.53
N THR A 689 50.80 -4.56 -2.21
CA THR A 689 52.04 -4.50 -1.41
C THR A 689 52.98 -5.67 -1.72
N VAL A 690 52.45 -6.89 -1.89
CA VAL A 690 53.27 -8.10 -2.14
C VAL A 690 53.81 -8.16 -3.57
N ILE A 691 53.05 -7.68 -4.56
CA ILE A 691 53.43 -7.75 -5.99
C ILE A 691 54.20 -6.50 -6.47
N TYR A 692 54.47 -5.55 -5.57
CA TYR A 692 55.17 -4.31 -5.89
C TYR A 692 56.65 -4.57 -6.25
N GLU A 693 57.11 -3.93 -7.33
CA GLU A 693 58.47 -4.11 -7.89
C GLU A 693 59.26 -2.78 -8.00
N GLY A 694 58.78 -1.68 -7.39
CA GLY A 694 59.40 -0.35 -7.49
C GLY A 694 60.54 -0.09 -6.48
N SER A 695 61.41 0.88 -6.79
CA SER A 695 62.53 1.29 -5.93
C SER A 695 62.09 2.03 -4.66
N GLU A 696 62.89 1.92 -3.59
CA GLU A 696 62.59 2.29 -2.19
C GLU A 696 62.21 3.76 -1.93
N THR A 697 62.33 4.67 -2.90
CA THR A 697 62.04 6.11 -2.70
C THR A 697 60.58 6.50 -2.92
N ASP A 698 59.73 5.64 -3.49
CA ASP A 698 58.28 5.90 -3.70
C ASP A 698 57.38 5.21 -2.64
N LEU A 699 57.99 4.63 -1.60
CA LEU A 699 57.30 3.96 -0.49
C LEU A 699 56.40 4.89 0.35
N GLU A 700 56.40 6.20 0.08
CA GLU A 700 55.38 7.13 0.60
C GLU A 700 53.98 6.87 0.02
N ARG A 701 53.85 6.11 -1.09
CA ARG A 701 52.56 5.70 -1.66
C ARG A 701 51.94 4.46 -1.03
N ILE A 702 52.73 3.64 -0.34
CA ILE A 702 52.21 2.54 0.48
C ILE A 702 51.87 3.16 1.83
N LYS A 703 50.62 3.02 2.30
CA LYS A 703 50.17 3.57 3.59
C LYS A 703 51.24 3.38 4.66
N SER A 704 51.49 4.42 5.47
CA SER A 704 52.44 4.36 6.60
C SER A 704 52.25 3.07 7.41
N VAL A 705 53.30 2.57 8.08
CA VAL A 705 53.22 1.42 9.00
C VAL A 705 51.99 1.48 9.90
N ARG A 706 51.66 2.68 10.39
CA ARG A 706 50.46 2.99 11.17
C ARG A 706 49.14 2.68 10.43
N GLY A 707 49.02 3.04 9.15
CA GLY A 707 47.86 2.69 8.32
C GLY A 707 47.73 1.19 8.04
N PHE A 708 48.84 0.46 7.97
CA PHE A 708 48.83 -1.00 7.85
C PHE A 708 48.44 -1.69 9.18
N GLU A 709 48.87 -1.14 10.31
CA GLU A 709 48.45 -1.58 11.65
C GLU A 709 46.94 -1.37 11.87
N GLU A 710 46.38 -0.25 11.40
CA GLU A 710 44.94 0.04 11.43
C GLU A 710 44.16 -0.95 10.56
N MET A 711 44.64 -1.24 9.34
CA MET A 711 44.08 -2.30 8.50
C MET A 711 44.09 -3.67 9.19
N GLY A 712 45.18 -4.02 9.88
CA GLY A 712 45.28 -5.25 10.65
C GLY A 712 44.30 -5.30 11.84
N LYS A 713 43.97 -4.16 12.46
CA LYS A 713 42.91 -4.09 13.48
C LYS A 713 41.53 -4.36 12.88
N TRP A 714 41.18 -3.71 11.77
CA TRP A 714 39.91 -3.95 11.08
C TRP A 714 39.78 -5.40 10.59
N TRP A 715 40.87 -5.98 10.08
CA TRP A 715 40.89 -7.39 9.69
C TRP A 715 40.60 -8.33 10.85
N ARG A 716 41.26 -8.15 12.00
CA ARG A 716 41.02 -8.99 13.19
C ARG A 716 39.59 -8.88 13.69
N GLU A 717 39.00 -7.68 13.61
CA GLU A 717 37.62 -7.47 14.03
C GLU A 717 36.60 -8.06 13.03
N LEU A 718 36.83 -7.90 11.73
CA LEU A 718 36.07 -8.56 10.67
C LEU A 718 36.13 -10.09 10.82
N TRP A 719 37.34 -10.63 11.01
CA TRP A 719 37.56 -12.04 11.24
C TRP A 719 36.81 -12.51 12.49
N GLY A 720 37.04 -11.89 13.64
CA GLY A 720 36.45 -12.33 14.91
C GLY A 720 34.92 -12.34 14.89
N LYS A 721 34.29 -11.47 14.10
CA LYS A 721 32.83 -11.35 14.00
C LYS A 721 32.20 -12.05 12.78
N SER A 722 33.00 -12.46 11.79
CA SER A 722 32.49 -12.97 10.49
C SER A 722 33.15 -14.27 10.01
N SER A 723 34.14 -14.82 10.72
CA SER A 723 34.89 -16.04 10.32
C SER A 723 34.17 -17.37 10.60
N GLY A 724 32.94 -17.37 11.09
CA GLY A 724 32.16 -18.60 11.28
C GLY A 724 31.53 -19.09 9.97
N GLY A 725 31.49 -20.41 9.77
CA GLY A 725 30.80 -21.02 8.62
C GLY A 725 31.59 -20.92 7.31
N GLU A 726 30.93 -20.54 6.22
CA GLU A 726 31.50 -20.62 4.85
C GLU A 726 32.66 -19.64 4.57
N TRP A 727 32.79 -18.57 5.36
CA TRP A 727 33.83 -17.54 5.20
C TRP A 727 35.20 -17.91 5.78
N GLU A 728 35.27 -18.93 6.65
CA GLU A 728 36.50 -19.29 7.39
C GLU A 728 37.71 -19.51 6.47
N GLU A 729 37.51 -20.27 5.39
CA GLU A 729 38.59 -20.63 4.46
C GLU A 729 39.06 -19.43 3.64
N MET A 730 38.14 -18.57 3.19
CA MET A 730 38.50 -17.35 2.47
C MET A 730 39.31 -16.41 3.36
N PHE A 731 38.91 -16.22 4.62
CA PHE A 731 39.68 -15.46 5.60
C PHE A 731 41.08 -16.07 5.81
N ARG A 732 41.19 -17.39 5.99
CA ARG A 732 42.48 -18.10 6.15
C ARG A 732 43.46 -17.83 5.03
N ILE A 733 43.01 -17.88 3.78
CA ILE A 733 43.89 -17.66 2.64
C ILE A 733 44.37 -16.20 2.61
N TRP A 734 43.47 -15.25 2.83
CA TRP A 734 43.81 -13.83 2.85
C TRP A 734 44.68 -13.43 4.05
N ASP A 735 44.62 -14.16 5.17
CA ASP A 735 45.57 -13.97 6.28
C ASP A 735 47.01 -14.27 5.87
N GLY A 736 47.20 -15.34 5.08
CA GLY A 736 48.52 -15.68 4.54
C GLY A 736 49.08 -14.58 3.65
N VAL A 737 48.22 -13.96 2.83
CA VAL A 737 48.59 -12.80 2.00
C VAL A 737 48.93 -11.59 2.87
N ARG A 738 48.14 -11.32 3.92
CA ARG A 738 48.41 -10.25 4.89
C ARG A 738 49.77 -10.43 5.56
N GLU A 739 50.08 -11.63 6.06
CA GLU A 739 51.37 -11.92 6.70
C GLU A 739 52.55 -11.72 5.75
N GLU A 740 52.40 -12.11 4.49
CA GLU A 740 53.44 -11.91 3.47
C GLU A 740 53.60 -10.43 3.12
N ALA A 741 52.50 -9.67 3.07
CA ALA A 741 52.51 -8.22 2.88
C ALA A 741 53.20 -7.51 4.07
N GLU A 742 52.91 -7.92 5.31
CA GLU A 742 53.56 -7.41 6.52
C GLU A 742 55.06 -7.72 6.54
N LYS A 743 55.47 -8.93 6.14
CA LYS A 743 56.90 -9.30 6.00
C LYS A 743 57.59 -8.44 4.94
N THR A 744 56.92 -8.20 3.81
CA THR A 744 57.45 -7.38 2.71
C THR A 744 57.64 -5.94 3.18
N LEU A 745 56.63 -5.36 3.83
CA LEU A 745 56.68 -4.01 4.39
C LEU A 745 57.78 -3.85 5.47
N ARG A 746 57.94 -4.85 6.35
CA ARG A 746 59.01 -4.85 7.37
C ARG A 746 60.41 -4.97 6.76
N ARG A 747 60.58 -5.76 5.69
CA ARG A 747 61.87 -5.86 4.96
C ARG A 747 62.23 -4.52 4.32
N SER A 748 61.27 -3.84 3.71
CA SER A 748 61.45 -2.52 3.11
C SER A 748 61.66 -1.37 4.12
N HIS A 749 61.27 -1.54 5.38
CA HIS A 749 61.54 -0.56 6.46
C HIS A 749 62.80 -0.87 7.30
N HIS A 750 63.41 -2.04 7.12
CA HIS A 750 64.68 -2.43 7.78
C HIS A 750 65.91 -2.29 6.86
N MET A 751 65.71 -1.99 5.58
CA MET A 751 66.72 -1.36 4.71
C MET A 751 66.70 0.15 4.90
#